data_AF-A0A3Q1CUL5-F1
#
_entry.id   AF-A0A3Q1CUL5-F1
#
_cell.length_a   1.000
_cell.length_b   1.000
_cell.length_c   1.000
_cell.angle_alpha   90.00
_cell.angle_beta   90.00
_cell.angle_gamma   90.00
#
_symmetry.space_group_name_H-M   'P 1'
#
loop_
_entity.id
_entity.type
_entity.pdbx_description
1 polymer ?
#
loop_
_entity_poly.entity_id
_entity_poly.type
_entity_poly.pdbx_seq_one_letter_code
_entity_poly.pdbx_strand_id
1 'polypeptide(L)'
;MSPGSRSCWWVCWFLLSPVLLSRALELEELFQFGEEAGDLQLPPGSDSTVELPLNRSVLFFSEESSRVHINTNGFVALAKPPAQQEYLGKMPSGFKMIAALLGDLDNSDGHGKVYYRQDSSPDVLNQAAGHIRRAFPSDEGVEPTNALIVTWESMAAWGTSGRGDGLDAKRNTFQLALVSMESSSYAILLYPRDGLQFFSTSVEGESKLLEAGFSEGIVSGWFWNTQQGTYFRTTTDDEISIRELTKKTNSARNGVWVYEIGATPIFIGIAPGMVTRSPEDNDATVPPTSSITYETFTSKTTEAAPEEKEEFPTVFPSEYHLRYPEAENVTPQHNISGTEEPENEEPDQEYTESETVAPTSTNTERVHSRYPDPPETRYPDETKTRYPIPETSQPRYTNPEPSQPRYSPFAPRYPNPDPVEPRYTNPKPVEPVPPHSRPQHPQIVVIDEDEDLNVNVFAYNLETCANNRHKCSAFADCRDYSQGYCCHCRPGFYGNGRDCVAEGKPQRMNGKVNGRVFVGNSPSAVEFGNNDLHSYVVANDGRAYVAISNINGTAGPSLQPLSSLGGVIGWAFALEQPGYQNGFSLTGGVFSRQAEVIFQPGNERLSIKQHFKGIDEHDHLVVSTELEGRLPAIPLGYSVQINPYKEIYQYDRNLITSSSNRDYVITSPDGDVQTRNYQWRQTITFQSCPHGETSRPAQSTQQLSVDQIFVMFDADNNLIRYAMSNKIGSVHSGPPEQNPCFTGRHGCDINAVCRPGEDLQFSCECVTGFAGDGHYCHDVDECQGGVQVCGQNAVCRNQPGSFSCECSAGFVFASDGKTCIAENRPVDHCQRGSHDCDVPQRALCSYTGGSDYVCSCLPGFTGDGRACRDVDECQQDRCHRDASCSNTQGSYICRCSPGFHGDGFQCSPSGKPSTLDHRPANQPTGLIRMGGSCCRFQ
;
A
#
# COMPACT_ATOMS: atom_id res chain seq x y z
N MET A 1 -35.87 -27.87 -77.09
CA MET A 1 -34.97 -26.82 -77.62
C MET A 1 -34.34 -26.11 -76.43
N SER A 2 -33.04 -25.84 -76.47
CA SER A 2 -32.30 -25.01 -75.50
C SER A 2 -32.29 -23.53 -75.97
N PRO A 3 -31.70 -22.55 -75.24
CA PRO A 3 -31.14 -22.55 -73.87
C PRO A 3 -31.78 -21.48 -72.95
N GLY A 4 -31.45 -21.32 -71.66
CA GLY A 4 -30.63 -22.16 -70.77
C GLY A 4 -29.94 -21.37 -69.62
N SER A 5 -29.68 -22.05 -68.49
CA SER A 5 -28.83 -21.62 -67.34
C SER A 5 -29.31 -20.41 -66.49
N ARG A 6 -29.37 -20.46 -65.15
CA ARG A 6 -29.13 -21.53 -64.16
C ARG A 6 -29.97 -21.25 -62.90
N SER A 7 -30.27 -22.28 -62.10
CA SER A 7 -30.97 -22.13 -60.81
C SER A 7 -29.99 -21.80 -59.67
N CYS A 8 -30.45 -21.03 -58.69
CA CYS A 8 -29.90 -20.98 -57.34
C CYS A 8 -31.07 -20.87 -56.35
N TRP A 9 -31.42 -21.98 -55.70
CA TRP A 9 -32.52 -22.02 -54.72
C TRP A 9 -32.02 -21.62 -53.33
N TRP A 10 -32.74 -20.72 -52.67
CA TRP A 10 -32.53 -20.42 -51.27
C TRP A 10 -33.01 -21.59 -50.40
N VAL A 11 -32.19 -21.99 -49.43
CA VAL A 11 -32.56 -22.90 -48.34
C VAL A 11 -32.14 -22.21 -47.03
N CYS A 12 -33.04 -22.17 -46.05
CA CYS A 12 -32.79 -21.50 -44.79
C CYS A 12 -31.64 -22.17 -44.01
N TRP A 13 -30.65 -21.39 -43.59
CA TRP A 13 -29.74 -21.78 -42.52
C TRP A 13 -30.24 -21.20 -41.20
N PHE A 14 -30.38 -22.07 -40.19
CA PHE A 14 -30.46 -21.63 -38.80
C PHE A 14 -29.07 -21.12 -38.40
N LEU A 15 -28.91 -19.81 -38.25
CA LEU A 15 -27.74 -19.23 -37.60
C LEU A 15 -27.88 -19.43 -36.09
N LEU A 16 -27.41 -20.58 -35.61
CA LEU A 16 -26.99 -20.73 -34.22
C LEU A 16 -25.79 -19.81 -34.02
N SER A 17 -26.02 -18.63 -33.42
CA SER A 17 -24.94 -17.79 -32.94
C SER A 17 -24.19 -18.55 -31.85
N PRO A 18 -22.85 -18.70 -31.93
CA PRO A 18 -22.09 -19.34 -30.88
C PRO A 18 -22.10 -18.42 -29.65
N VAL A 19 -22.81 -18.82 -28.60
CA VAL A 19 -22.60 -18.24 -27.27
C VAL A 19 -21.18 -18.61 -26.86
N LEU A 20 -20.30 -17.62 -26.73
CA LEU A 20 -18.96 -17.81 -26.21
C LEU A 20 -19.05 -17.92 -24.68
N LEU A 21 -19.42 -19.11 -24.18
CA LEU A 21 -19.23 -19.44 -22.78
C LEU A 21 -17.74 -19.29 -22.42
N SER A 22 -17.46 -18.95 -21.16
CA SER A 22 -16.11 -18.89 -20.59
C SER A 22 -15.39 -20.23 -20.75
N ARG A 23 -14.58 -20.32 -21.82
CA ARG A 23 -13.90 -21.55 -22.21
C ARG A 23 -12.68 -21.77 -21.31
N ALA A 24 -12.80 -22.76 -20.41
CA ALA A 24 -11.65 -23.32 -19.71
C ALA A 24 -10.58 -23.73 -20.74
N LEU A 25 -9.33 -23.43 -20.41
CA LEU A 25 -8.15 -23.61 -21.25
C LEU A 25 -8.11 -25.01 -21.85
N GLU A 26 -8.01 -25.14 -23.17
CA GLU A 26 -7.84 -26.43 -23.83
C GLU A 26 -6.35 -26.77 -24.02
N LEU A 27 -6.03 -28.02 -24.37
CA LEU A 27 -4.65 -28.47 -24.55
C LEU A 27 -3.94 -27.76 -25.73
N GLU A 28 -4.69 -27.42 -26.77
CA GLU A 28 -4.21 -26.68 -27.95
C GLU A 28 -3.98 -25.19 -27.69
N GLU A 29 -4.31 -24.70 -26.48
CA GLU A 29 -4.21 -23.29 -26.09
C GLU A 29 -3.05 -23.02 -25.10
N LEU A 30 -2.23 -24.05 -24.84
CA LEU A 30 -0.90 -23.92 -24.23
C LEU A 30 0.05 -23.13 -25.15
N PHE A 31 1.18 -22.65 -24.62
CA PHE A 31 2.30 -22.24 -25.47
C PHE A 31 2.76 -23.46 -26.27
N GLN A 32 2.97 -23.31 -27.59
CA GLN A 32 3.39 -24.41 -28.46
C GLN A 32 4.63 -25.11 -27.88
N PHE A 33 4.63 -26.45 -27.81
CA PHE A 33 5.67 -27.26 -27.17
C PHE A 33 6.03 -28.50 -27.99
N GLY A 34 7.13 -29.16 -27.62
CA GLY A 34 7.63 -30.39 -28.23
C GLY A 34 8.77 -30.19 -29.24
N GLU A 35 9.29 -31.29 -29.78
CA GLU A 35 10.44 -31.29 -30.70
C GLU A 35 10.21 -30.43 -31.95
N GLU A 36 8.97 -30.40 -32.49
CA GLU A 36 8.59 -29.55 -33.63
C GLU A 36 8.57 -28.04 -33.28
N ALA A 37 8.44 -27.69 -32.00
CA ALA A 37 8.51 -26.32 -31.50
C ALA A 37 9.95 -25.91 -31.12
N GLY A 38 10.94 -26.79 -31.31
CA GLY A 38 12.34 -26.55 -30.96
C GLY A 38 12.69 -26.84 -29.49
N ASP A 39 11.82 -27.54 -28.75
CA ASP A 39 12.08 -27.84 -27.33
C ASP A 39 13.17 -28.89 -27.14
N LEU A 40 13.95 -28.71 -26.07
CA LEU A 40 14.81 -29.75 -25.52
C LEU A 40 13.98 -30.67 -24.61
N GLN A 41 14.33 -31.96 -24.57
CA GLN A 41 13.66 -32.94 -23.72
C GLN A 41 14.56 -33.40 -22.57
N LEU A 42 14.02 -33.46 -21.35
CA LEU A 42 14.66 -34.08 -20.20
C LEU A 42 14.83 -35.60 -20.39
N PRO A 43 15.93 -36.22 -19.89
CA PRO A 43 16.12 -37.67 -19.92
C PRO A 43 15.04 -38.42 -19.12
N PRO A 44 14.63 -39.63 -19.55
CA PRO A 44 13.69 -40.46 -18.80
C PRO A 44 14.21 -40.85 -17.41
N GLY A 45 13.35 -40.74 -16.39
CA GLY A 45 13.62 -41.07 -14.99
C GLY A 45 12.65 -40.34 -14.04
N SER A 46 12.43 -40.87 -12.83
CA SER A 46 11.52 -40.27 -11.83
C SER A 46 12.12 -39.11 -11.02
N ASP A 47 13.42 -38.83 -11.10
CA ASP A 47 14.08 -37.67 -10.47
C ASP A 47 15.13 -37.04 -11.41
N SER A 48 14.82 -37.03 -12.71
CA SER A 48 15.71 -36.46 -13.73
C SER A 48 15.72 -34.93 -13.61
N THR A 49 16.90 -34.36 -13.36
CA THR A 49 17.10 -32.90 -13.28
C THR A 49 18.08 -32.43 -14.36
N VAL A 50 17.79 -31.31 -15.01
CA VAL A 50 18.72 -30.60 -15.91
C VAL A 50 18.97 -29.19 -15.42
N GLU A 51 20.22 -28.72 -15.47
CA GLU A 51 20.60 -27.32 -15.23
C GLU A 51 20.57 -26.55 -16.54
N LEU A 52 19.92 -25.39 -16.54
CA LEU A 52 19.74 -24.51 -17.69
C LEU A 52 20.23 -23.09 -17.36
N PRO A 53 21.31 -22.59 -17.98
CA PRO A 53 21.66 -21.18 -17.90
C PRO A 53 20.64 -20.34 -18.69
N LEU A 54 20.25 -19.19 -18.14
CA LEU A 54 19.22 -18.33 -18.71
C LEU A 54 19.80 -17.20 -19.57
N ASN A 55 19.12 -16.89 -20.68
CA ASN A 55 19.41 -15.76 -21.58
C ASN A 55 19.07 -14.41 -20.94
N ARG A 56 18.05 -14.41 -20.07
CA ARG A 56 17.66 -13.32 -19.17
C ARG A 56 17.42 -13.92 -17.80
N SER A 57 17.92 -13.26 -16.77
CA SER A 57 17.68 -13.63 -15.38
C SER A 57 16.18 -13.68 -15.05
N VAL A 58 15.85 -14.46 -14.02
CA VAL A 58 14.53 -14.46 -13.39
C VAL A 58 14.69 -13.93 -11.97
N LEU A 59 13.87 -12.94 -11.63
CA LEU A 59 13.71 -12.44 -10.27
C LEU A 59 12.76 -13.38 -9.50
N PHE A 60 13.14 -13.80 -8.30
CA PHE A 60 12.36 -14.70 -7.47
C PHE A 60 12.51 -14.37 -5.98
N PHE A 61 11.41 -13.98 -5.35
CA PHE A 61 11.40 -13.33 -4.03
C PHE A 61 12.36 -12.13 -3.97
N SER A 62 13.53 -12.31 -3.34
CA SER A 62 14.55 -11.29 -3.10
C SER A 62 15.84 -11.46 -3.94
N GLU A 63 15.91 -12.50 -4.79
CA GLU A 63 17.13 -12.85 -5.54
C GLU A 63 16.91 -12.90 -7.05
N GLU A 64 17.97 -12.55 -7.78
CA GLU A 64 18.07 -12.68 -9.23
C GLU A 64 18.89 -13.94 -9.57
N SER A 65 18.32 -14.87 -10.35
CA SER A 65 19.08 -16.04 -10.84
C SER A 65 19.27 -16.03 -12.35
N SER A 66 20.50 -16.34 -12.76
CA SER A 66 20.91 -16.60 -14.15
C SER A 66 20.89 -18.09 -14.51
N ARG A 67 20.39 -18.97 -13.64
CA ARG A 67 20.23 -20.42 -13.91
C ARG A 67 19.01 -21.01 -13.21
N VAL A 68 18.49 -22.09 -13.77
CA VAL A 68 17.43 -22.90 -13.15
C VAL A 68 17.70 -24.39 -13.32
N HIS A 69 17.07 -25.19 -12.47
CA HIS A 69 17.09 -26.65 -12.50
C HIS A 69 15.66 -27.14 -12.75
N ILE A 70 15.42 -27.79 -13.88
CA ILE A 70 14.10 -28.32 -14.26
C ILE A 70 14.08 -29.81 -13.91
N ASN A 71 13.04 -30.26 -13.21
CA ASN A 71 12.92 -31.63 -12.68
C ASN A 71 11.64 -32.33 -13.18
N THR A 72 11.67 -33.66 -13.32
CA THR A 72 10.53 -34.48 -13.75
C THR A 72 9.33 -34.44 -12.79
N ASN A 73 9.55 -34.24 -11.50
CA ASN A 73 8.53 -34.14 -10.45
C ASN A 73 7.79 -32.79 -10.42
N GLY A 74 7.57 -32.17 -11.59
CA GLY A 74 6.64 -31.05 -11.74
C GLY A 74 7.13 -29.71 -11.17
N PHE A 75 8.44 -29.45 -11.11
CA PHE A 75 8.97 -28.18 -10.57
C PHE A 75 10.20 -27.63 -11.32
N VAL A 76 10.43 -26.33 -11.13
CA VAL A 76 11.65 -25.61 -11.50
C VAL A 76 12.28 -25.03 -10.24
N ALA A 77 13.57 -25.22 -10.02
CA ALA A 77 14.29 -24.71 -8.86
C ALA A 77 15.39 -23.72 -9.25
N LEU A 78 15.69 -22.74 -8.40
CA LEU A 78 16.75 -21.74 -8.65
C LEU A 78 18.09 -22.15 -8.01
N ALA A 79 18.06 -23.14 -7.11
CA ALA A 79 19.21 -23.84 -6.59
C ALA A 79 19.12 -25.33 -6.95
N LYS A 80 20.25 -26.03 -6.96
CA LYS A 80 20.28 -27.47 -7.24
C LYS A 80 19.42 -28.22 -6.22
N PRO A 81 18.42 -29.04 -6.66
CA PRO A 81 17.55 -29.74 -5.74
C PRO A 81 18.30 -30.81 -4.91
N PRO A 82 17.83 -31.10 -3.69
CA PRO A 82 18.27 -32.24 -2.88
C PRO A 82 17.68 -33.56 -3.40
N ALA A 83 17.90 -34.68 -2.71
CA ALA A 83 17.37 -35.98 -3.15
C ALA A 83 15.83 -36.02 -3.06
N GLN A 84 15.19 -36.82 -3.93
CA GLN A 84 13.72 -36.99 -4.02
C GLN A 84 13.00 -37.09 -2.65
N GLN A 85 13.57 -37.86 -1.72
CA GLN A 85 12.97 -38.12 -0.40
C GLN A 85 12.98 -36.88 0.52
N GLU A 86 13.80 -35.87 0.24
CA GLU A 86 13.88 -34.63 1.02
C GLU A 86 12.74 -33.65 0.68
N TYR A 87 12.10 -33.78 -0.48
CA TYR A 87 11.16 -32.78 -1.00
C TYR A 87 9.76 -33.27 -1.40
N LEU A 88 9.56 -34.57 -1.67
CA LEU A 88 8.24 -35.09 -2.03
C LEU A 88 7.23 -35.00 -0.86
N GLY A 89 6.05 -34.43 -1.12
CA GLY A 89 4.98 -34.23 -0.13
C GLY A 89 5.39 -33.32 1.03
N LYS A 90 6.29 -32.37 0.77
CA LYS A 90 6.94 -31.48 1.74
C LYS A 90 6.98 -30.05 1.21
N MET A 91 5.82 -29.49 0.86
CA MET A 91 5.68 -28.04 0.67
C MET A 91 5.36 -27.35 2.03
N PRO A 92 6.07 -26.29 2.44
CA PRO A 92 7.20 -25.67 1.74
C PRO A 92 8.49 -26.48 1.83
N SER A 93 9.20 -26.53 0.71
CA SER A 93 10.46 -27.27 0.56
C SER A 93 11.65 -26.52 1.17
N GLY A 94 12.73 -27.25 1.47
CA GLY A 94 13.96 -26.69 2.03
C GLY A 94 14.83 -25.85 1.08
N PHE A 95 14.41 -25.63 -0.17
CA PHE A 95 15.20 -24.95 -1.22
C PHE A 95 14.31 -24.09 -2.13
N LYS A 96 14.91 -23.18 -2.91
CA LYS A 96 14.16 -22.26 -3.78
C LYS A 96 13.52 -22.99 -4.96
N MET A 97 12.19 -23.10 -4.96
CA MET A 97 11.44 -23.82 -6.00
C MET A 97 10.11 -23.17 -6.39
N ILE A 98 9.75 -23.38 -7.64
CA ILE A 98 8.45 -23.12 -8.27
C ILE A 98 7.84 -24.49 -8.57
N ALA A 99 6.92 -24.93 -7.71
CA ALA A 99 6.17 -26.16 -7.86
C ALA A 99 4.99 -25.91 -8.81
N ALA A 100 5.12 -26.36 -10.06
CA ALA A 100 4.04 -26.27 -11.04
C ALA A 100 2.96 -27.34 -10.78
N LEU A 101 3.37 -28.57 -10.50
CA LEU A 101 2.52 -29.62 -9.92
C LEU A 101 3.41 -30.71 -9.29
N LEU A 102 3.92 -30.43 -8.10
CA LEU A 102 4.84 -31.30 -7.37
C LEU A 102 4.18 -32.64 -6.98
N GLY A 103 4.87 -33.73 -7.28
CA GLY A 103 4.50 -35.10 -6.93
C GLY A 103 5.51 -36.11 -7.45
N ASP A 104 5.37 -37.38 -7.10
CA ASP A 104 6.24 -38.46 -7.59
C ASP A 104 5.80 -38.87 -9.02
N LEU A 105 6.40 -38.23 -10.02
CA LEU A 105 6.03 -38.30 -11.43
C LEU A 105 7.07 -39.10 -12.24
N ASP A 106 6.59 -39.98 -13.11
CA ASP A 106 7.41 -40.89 -13.90
C ASP A 106 7.20 -40.67 -15.42
N ASN A 107 8.31 -40.67 -16.16
CA ASN A 107 8.37 -40.72 -17.63
C ASN A 107 9.30 -41.85 -18.14
N SER A 108 9.74 -42.75 -17.26
CA SER A 108 10.60 -43.90 -17.60
C SER A 108 9.92 -44.89 -18.55
N ASP A 109 8.61 -44.79 -18.72
CA ASP A 109 7.81 -45.56 -19.68
C ASP A 109 7.93 -45.07 -21.14
N GLY A 110 8.55 -43.91 -21.37
CA GLY A 110 8.68 -43.29 -22.70
C GLY A 110 7.39 -42.73 -23.30
N HIS A 111 6.29 -42.74 -22.54
CA HIS A 111 5.02 -42.09 -22.90
C HIS A 111 4.89 -40.71 -22.27
N GLY A 112 5.39 -40.52 -21.04
CA GLY A 112 5.58 -39.20 -20.45
C GLY A 112 6.78 -38.48 -21.06
N LYS A 113 6.76 -37.15 -21.09
CA LYS A 113 7.87 -36.30 -21.53
C LYS A 113 7.89 -35.00 -20.74
N VAL A 114 9.08 -34.42 -20.57
CA VAL A 114 9.22 -33.04 -20.06
C VAL A 114 10.06 -32.25 -21.05
N TYR A 115 9.43 -31.24 -21.65
CA TYR A 115 9.99 -30.37 -22.67
C TYR A 115 10.30 -28.99 -22.08
N TYR A 116 11.33 -28.33 -22.60
CA TYR A 116 11.66 -26.96 -22.22
C TYR A 116 12.39 -26.18 -23.34
N ARG A 117 12.12 -24.89 -23.44
CA ARG A 117 12.93 -23.94 -24.22
C ARG A 117 12.89 -22.53 -23.66
N GLN A 118 13.92 -21.75 -24.01
CA GLN A 118 13.90 -20.30 -23.86
C GLN A 118 13.51 -19.66 -25.18
N ASP A 119 12.57 -18.72 -25.13
CA ASP A 119 11.91 -18.14 -26.28
C ASP A 119 11.76 -16.63 -26.10
N SER A 120 12.15 -15.87 -27.11
CA SER A 120 11.98 -14.42 -27.20
C SER A 120 11.31 -14.00 -28.51
N SER A 121 10.59 -14.94 -29.15
CA SER A 121 9.78 -14.66 -30.33
C SER A 121 8.61 -13.72 -29.99
N PRO A 122 8.22 -12.80 -30.90
CA PRO A 122 7.10 -11.91 -30.67
C PRO A 122 5.80 -12.63 -30.35
N ASP A 123 5.56 -13.82 -30.91
CA ASP A 123 4.30 -14.55 -30.71
C ASP A 123 4.18 -15.08 -29.27
N VAL A 124 5.23 -15.69 -28.72
CA VAL A 124 5.26 -16.16 -27.32
C VAL A 124 5.24 -14.97 -26.34
N LEU A 125 6.00 -13.90 -26.61
CA LEU A 125 6.01 -12.72 -25.73
C LEU A 125 4.67 -11.98 -25.75
N ASN A 126 3.98 -11.89 -26.90
CA ASN A 126 2.63 -11.33 -26.98
C ASN A 126 1.59 -12.20 -26.26
N GLN A 127 1.67 -13.53 -26.38
CA GLN A 127 0.82 -14.45 -25.63
C GLN A 127 1.04 -14.26 -24.12
N ALA A 128 2.28 -14.25 -23.65
CA ALA A 128 2.63 -13.99 -22.25
C ALA A 128 2.11 -12.64 -21.75
N ALA A 129 2.33 -11.54 -22.48
CA ALA A 129 1.78 -10.22 -22.16
C ALA A 129 0.24 -10.20 -22.15
N GLY A 130 -0.41 -11.03 -22.98
CA GLY A 130 -1.85 -11.24 -22.98
C GLY A 130 -2.37 -12.05 -21.78
N HIS A 131 -1.56 -12.90 -21.16
CA HIS A 131 -1.87 -13.54 -19.88
C HIS A 131 -1.67 -12.58 -18.70
N ILE A 132 -0.55 -11.86 -18.65
CA ILE A 132 -0.21 -10.93 -17.57
C ILE A 132 -1.22 -9.77 -17.48
N ARG A 133 -1.53 -9.07 -18.58
CA ARG A 133 -2.51 -7.95 -18.57
C ARG A 133 -3.94 -8.33 -18.16
N ARG A 134 -4.33 -9.61 -18.24
CA ARG A 134 -5.62 -10.10 -17.72
C ARG A 134 -5.61 -10.37 -16.21
N ALA A 135 -4.43 -10.61 -15.64
CA ALA A 135 -4.23 -10.77 -14.21
C ALA A 135 -3.98 -9.43 -13.50
N PHE A 136 -3.29 -8.51 -14.19
CA PHE A 136 -2.88 -7.21 -13.67
C PHE A 136 -3.35 -6.09 -14.64
N PRO A 137 -4.65 -5.77 -14.69
CA PRO A 137 -5.20 -4.78 -15.63
C PRO A 137 -4.81 -3.33 -15.31
N SER A 138 -4.27 -3.08 -14.11
CA SER A 138 -3.78 -1.77 -13.67
C SER A 138 -2.30 -1.52 -13.99
N ASP A 139 -1.61 -2.48 -14.60
CA ASP A 139 -0.22 -2.33 -15.04
C ASP A 139 -0.20 -1.94 -16.53
N GLU A 140 0.13 -0.68 -16.79
CA GLU A 140 0.24 -0.13 -18.16
C GLU A 140 1.58 -0.48 -18.85
N GLY A 141 2.52 -1.15 -18.14
CA GLY A 141 3.92 -1.36 -18.57
C GLY A 141 4.31 -2.79 -18.97
N VAL A 142 3.36 -3.66 -19.34
CA VAL A 142 3.62 -5.10 -19.55
C VAL A 142 4.37 -5.39 -20.87
N GLU A 143 5.71 -5.30 -20.82
CA GLU A 143 6.63 -5.65 -21.91
C GLU A 143 7.59 -6.82 -21.55
N PRO A 144 7.19 -8.09 -21.79
CA PRO A 144 8.05 -9.27 -21.68
C PRO A 144 9.28 -9.23 -22.60
N THR A 145 10.45 -9.61 -22.08
CA THR A 145 11.72 -9.62 -22.83
C THR A 145 12.21 -11.03 -23.20
N ASN A 146 11.83 -12.05 -22.43
CA ASN A 146 12.20 -13.46 -22.60
C ASN A 146 11.22 -14.34 -21.82
N ALA A 147 10.95 -15.55 -22.31
CA ALA A 147 10.18 -16.57 -21.61
C ALA A 147 10.92 -17.92 -21.58
N LEU A 148 10.94 -18.58 -20.43
CA LEU A 148 11.25 -20.02 -20.32
C LEU A 148 9.93 -20.78 -20.27
N ILE A 149 9.64 -21.57 -21.30
CA ILE A 149 8.51 -22.49 -21.35
C ILE A 149 8.98 -23.85 -20.86
N VAL A 150 8.22 -24.48 -19.95
CA VAL A 150 8.42 -25.85 -19.48
C VAL A 150 7.09 -26.59 -19.50
N THR A 151 7.03 -27.73 -20.19
CA THR A 151 5.81 -28.54 -20.34
C THR A 151 6.05 -29.95 -19.83
N TRP A 152 5.26 -30.40 -18.86
CA TRP A 152 5.18 -31.79 -18.46
C TRP A 152 4.01 -32.41 -19.24
N GLU A 153 4.33 -33.26 -20.22
CA GLU A 153 3.38 -33.95 -21.09
C GLU A 153 3.17 -35.39 -20.61
N SER A 154 1.91 -35.79 -20.41
CA SER A 154 1.51 -37.20 -20.27
C SER A 154 2.24 -37.96 -19.14
N MET A 155 2.58 -37.25 -18.06
CA MET A 155 3.33 -37.80 -16.92
C MET A 155 2.50 -38.82 -16.16
N ALA A 156 3.07 -39.97 -15.84
CA ALA A 156 2.46 -40.98 -14.97
C ALA A 156 2.79 -40.71 -13.49
N ALA A 157 2.05 -41.33 -12.57
CA ALA A 157 2.47 -41.44 -11.17
C ALA A 157 3.47 -42.59 -11.02
N TRP A 158 4.52 -42.39 -10.22
CA TRP A 158 5.54 -43.42 -9.98
C TRP A 158 4.95 -44.72 -9.41
N GLY A 159 5.55 -45.86 -9.77
CA GLY A 159 5.12 -47.20 -9.35
C GLY A 159 3.86 -47.73 -10.06
N THR A 160 3.18 -46.94 -10.90
CA THR A 160 2.06 -47.44 -11.74
C THR A 160 2.54 -48.23 -12.97
N SER A 161 3.77 -47.99 -13.40
CA SER A 161 4.45 -48.54 -14.57
C SER A 161 4.87 -50.02 -14.39
N GLY A 162 3.90 -50.95 -14.34
CA GLY A 162 4.21 -52.39 -14.55
C GLY A 162 3.29 -53.49 -14.01
N ARG A 163 2.00 -53.24 -13.66
CA ARG A 163 1.17 -54.31 -13.06
C ARG A 163 -0.31 -54.41 -13.46
N GLY A 164 -0.75 -53.73 -14.51
CA GLY A 164 -2.09 -53.90 -15.07
C GLY A 164 -2.10 -53.68 -16.58
N ASP A 165 -2.71 -54.60 -17.32
CA ASP A 165 -2.96 -54.44 -18.76
C ASP A 165 -4.06 -53.39 -18.96
N GLY A 166 -3.70 -52.16 -19.33
CA GLY A 166 -4.66 -51.07 -19.47
C GLY A 166 -4.16 -49.91 -20.30
N LEU A 167 -4.96 -49.49 -21.28
CA LEU A 167 -4.77 -48.25 -22.04
C LEU A 167 -5.29 -47.02 -21.26
N ASP A 168 -5.69 -47.24 -19.99
CA ASP A 168 -6.38 -46.30 -19.10
C ASP A 168 -5.49 -45.82 -17.94
N ALA A 169 -4.17 -45.84 -18.13
CA ALA A 169 -3.22 -45.27 -17.17
C ALA A 169 -3.40 -43.75 -17.10
N LYS A 170 -3.98 -43.27 -15.99
CA LYS A 170 -4.20 -41.83 -15.73
C LYS A 170 -2.89 -41.05 -15.80
N ARG A 171 -2.88 -39.96 -16.58
CA ARG A 171 -1.71 -39.11 -16.79
C ARG A 171 -2.04 -37.64 -16.60
N ASN A 172 -1.05 -36.86 -16.18
CA ASN A 172 -1.18 -35.41 -16.02
C ASN A 172 -0.35 -34.66 -17.07
N THR A 173 -0.95 -33.62 -17.66
CA THR A 173 -0.31 -32.68 -18.58
C THR A 173 -0.55 -31.25 -18.09
N PHE A 174 0.53 -30.48 -17.91
CA PHE A 174 0.51 -29.11 -17.40
C PHE A 174 1.76 -28.34 -17.85
N GLN A 175 1.69 -27.01 -17.84
CA GLN A 175 2.75 -26.14 -18.36
C GLN A 175 3.02 -24.95 -17.45
N LEU A 176 4.28 -24.54 -17.38
CA LEU A 176 4.78 -23.34 -16.72
C LEU A 176 5.47 -22.46 -17.77
N ALA A 177 5.17 -21.16 -17.77
CA ALA A 177 6.00 -20.16 -18.41
C ALA A 177 6.57 -19.20 -17.35
N LEU A 178 7.89 -19.11 -17.25
CA LEU A 178 8.58 -18.07 -16.47
C LEU A 178 8.96 -16.93 -17.41
N VAL A 179 8.48 -15.72 -17.13
CA VAL A 179 8.54 -14.58 -18.05
C VAL A 179 9.36 -13.47 -17.40
N SER A 180 10.47 -13.08 -18.03
CA SER A 180 11.37 -12.02 -17.55
C SER A 180 11.04 -10.67 -18.23
N MET A 181 10.86 -9.62 -17.43
CA MET A 181 10.79 -8.23 -17.86
C MET A 181 12.10 -7.50 -17.47
N GLU A 182 12.21 -6.20 -17.74
CA GLU A 182 13.39 -5.41 -17.33
C GLU A 182 13.49 -5.24 -15.80
N SER A 183 12.34 -5.21 -15.12
CA SER A 183 12.22 -4.84 -13.70
C SER A 183 11.38 -5.82 -12.86
N SER A 184 10.92 -6.92 -13.45
CA SER A 184 10.08 -7.93 -12.77
C SER A 184 10.13 -9.29 -13.46
N SER A 185 9.52 -10.30 -12.85
CA SER A 185 9.38 -11.64 -13.39
C SER A 185 8.06 -12.27 -12.97
N TYR A 186 7.43 -12.99 -13.89
CA TYR A 186 6.11 -13.59 -13.73
C TYR A 186 6.14 -15.10 -13.95
N ALA A 187 5.32 -15.85 -13.20
CA ALA A 187 5.00 -17.25 -13.47
C ALA A 187 3.57 -17.36 -14.00
N ILE A 188 3.41 -17.99 -15.16
CA ILE A 188 2.12 -18.37 -15.74
C ILE A 188 2.01 -19.90 -15.64
N LEU A 189 1.12 -20.39 -14.79
CA LEU A 189 0.77 -21.79 -14.63
C LEU A 189 -0.50 -22.12 -15.42
N LEU A 190 -0.43 -23.19 -16.21
CA LEU A 190 -1.44 -23.57 -17.19
C LEU A 190 -1.86 -25.03 -17.00
N TYR A 191 -3.12 -25.22 -16.62
CA TYR A 191 -3.75 -26.53 -16.41
C TYR A 191 -4.92 -26.67 -17.41
N PRO A 192 -4.73 -27.37 -18.53
CA PRO A 192 -5.78 -27.54 -19.51
C PRO A 192 -6.91 -28.43 -19.00
N ARG A 193 -8.10 -28.27 -19.56
CA ARG A 193 -9.28 -29.11 -19.33
C ARG A 193 -8.91 -30.57 -19.55
N ASP A 194 -9.34 -31.42 -18.61
CA ASP A 194 -9.05 -32.86 -18.58
C ASP A 194 -7.54 -33.23 -18.58
N GLY A 195 -6.64 -32.24 -18.46
CA GLY A 195 -5.20 -32.42 -18.34
C GLY A 195 -4.75 -32.93 -16.97
N LEU A 196 -5.57 -32.82 -15.92
CA LEU A 196 -5.30 -33.41 -14.61
C LEU A 196 -6.24 -34.60 -14.35
N GLN A 197 -5.71 -35.81 -14.46
CA GLN A 197 -6.46 -37.07 -14.35
C GLN A 197 -6.26 -37.74 -12.98
N PHE A 198 -5.15 -37.47 -12.30
CA PHE A 198 -4.89 -37.89 -10.92
C PHE A 198 -4.42 -36.71 -10.05
N PHE A 199 -4.64 -36.84 -8.74
CA PHE A 199 -4.46 -35.75 -7.76
C PHE A 199 -3.57 -36.16 -6.57
N SER A 200 -3.02 -37.38 -6.58
CA SER A 200 -2.10 -37.88 -5.55
C SER A 200 -1.06 -38.85 -6.13
N THR A 201 0.06 -39.02 -5.43
CA THR A 201 1.18 -39.92 -5.75
C THR A 201 1.63 -40.69 -4.50
N SER A 202 2.38 -41.79 -4.67
CA SER A 202 2.69 -42.75 -3.59
C SER A 202 4.08 -42.51 -2.98
N VAL A 203 4.19 -41.59 -2.03
CA VAL A 203 5.46 -41.23 -1.36
C VAL A 203 5.64 -42.09 -0.10
N GLU A 204 6.75 -42.84 -0.02
CA GLU A 204 7.10 -43.77 1.08
C GLU A 204 6.02 -44.83 1.43
N GLY A 205 5.03 -45.02 0.55
CA GLY A 205 3.89 -45.92 0.74
C GLY A 205 2.59 -45.23 1.21
N GLU A 206 2.61 -43.92 1.43
CA GLU A 206 1.42 -43.10 1.66
C GLU A 206 0.98 -42.35 0.39
N SER A 207 -0.33 -42.20 0.20
CA SER A 207 -0.87 -41.35 -0.87
C SER A 207 -0.78 -39.87 -0.47
N LYS A 208 0.23 -39.16 -0.95
CA LYS A 208 0.35 -37.70 -0.79
C LYS A 208 -0.33 -36.99 -1.96
N LEU A 209 -1.03 -35.90 -1.68
CA LEU A 209 -1.63 -35.04 -2.71
C LEU A 209 -0.57 -34.34 -3.57
N LEU A 210 -0.94 -33.92 -4.78
CA LEU A 210 -0.12 -33.07 -5.64
C LEU A 210 -0.14 -31.61 -5.14
N GLU A 211 1.01 -30.93 -5.20
CA GLU A 211 1.16 -29.59 -4.61
C GLU A 211 1.60 -28.55 -5.64
N ALA A 212 0.93 -27.40 -5.72
CA ALA A 212 1.33 -26.27 -6.55
C ALA A 212 1.65 -25.02 -5.71
N GLY A 213 2.68 -24.26 -6.07
CA GLY A 213 3.09 -23.06 -5.33
C GLY A 213 4.56 -22.69 -5.47
N PHE A 214 5.06 -21.90 -4.51
CA PHE A 214 6.37 -21.26 -4.52
C PHE A 214 7.03 -21.36 -3.13
N SER A 215 8.33 -21.63 -3.06
CA SER A 215 9.11 -21.69 -1.81
C SER A 215 10.42 -20.93 -1.96
N GLU A 216 10.75 -20.07 -0.98
CA GLU A 216 12.04 -19.39 -0.84
C GLU A 216 13.12 -20.33 -0.23
N GLY A 217 12.73 -21.54 0.19
CA GLY A 217 13.63 -22.52 0.79
C GLY A 217 14.01 -22.23 2.24
N ILE A 218 15.02 -22.92 2.74
CA ILE A 218 15.62 -22.63 4.05
C ILE A 218 16.50 -21.39 3.94
N VAL A 219 16.21 -20.39 4.77
CA VAL A 219 17.02 -19.18 4.94
C VAL A 219 17.85 -19.27 6.24
N SER A 220 19.06 -18.72 6.22
CA SER A 220 19.99 -18.77 7.35
C SER A 220 19.64 -17.73 8.42
N GLY A 221 19.03 -18.17 9.53
CA GLY A 221 18.89 -17.36 10.73
C GLY A 221 20.19 -17.26 11.53
N TRP A 222 20.26 -16.29 12.44
CA TRP A 222 21.45 -16.08 13.27
C TRP A 222 21.65 -17.25 14.27
N PHE A 223 22.90 -17.50 14.68
CA PHE A 223 23.32 -18.60 15.57
C PHE A 223 23.06 -20.03 15.04
N TRP A 224 23.46 -20.31 13.78
CA TRP A 224 23.34 -21.64 13.13
C TRP A 224 21.90 -22.18 13.01
N ASN A 225 20.90 -21.32 13.21
CA ASN A 225 19.51 -21.73 13.32
C ASN A 225 18.79 -21.48 11.99
N THR A 226 18.72 -22.51 11.17
CA THR A 226 17.99 -22.50 9.89
C THR A 226 16.49 -22.31 10.11
N GLN A 227 15.85 -21.47 9.30
CA GLN A 227 14.40 -21.28 9.33
C GLN A 227 13.83 -21.39 7.92
N GLN A 228 12.57 -21.81 7.82
CA GLN A 228 11.85 -21.80 6.55
C GLN A 228 11.60 -20.35 6.11
N GLY A 229 12.00 -20.03 4.88
CA GLY A 229 11.73 -18.76 4.22
C GLY A 229 10.27 -18.59 3.84
N THR A 230 9.97 -17.53 3.09
CA THR A 230 8.60 -17.28 2.62
C THR A 230 8.15 -18.35 1.63
N TYR A 231 6.84 -18.63 1.61
CA TYR A 231 6.25 -19.58 0.70
C TYR A 231 4.78 -19.24 0.42
N PHE A 232 4.26 -19.76 -0.69
CA PHE A 232 2.89 -19.57 -1.14
C PHE A 232 2.40 -20.90 -1.72
N ARG A 233 1.26 -21.42 -1.25
CA ARG A 233 0.63 -22.63 -1.84
C ARG A 233 -0.61 -22.21 -2.63
N THR A 234 -0.71 -22.67 -3.87
CA THR A 234 -1.91 -22.53 -4.72
C THR A 234 -2.95 -23.62 -4.42
N THR A 235 -2.50 -24.75 -3.87
CA THR A 235 -3.35 -25.89 -3.44
C THR A 235 -3.37 -26.01 -1.91
N THR A 236 -4.49 -26.43 -1.35
CA THR A 236 -4.60 -26.85 0.06
C THR A 236 -4.34 -28.35 0.19
N ASP A 237 -4.38 -28.87 1.42
CA ASP A 237 -4.33 -30.32 1.71
C ASP A 237 -5.65 -31.06 1.37
N ASP A 238 -6.53 -30.44 0.57
CA ASP A 238 -7.75 -31.03 0.02
C ASP A 238 -7.60 -31.34 -1.47
N GLU A 239 -8.00 -32.55 -1.88
CA GLU A 239 -8.09 -32.97 -3.29
C GLU A 239 -8.97 -32.03 -4.14
N ILE A 240 -9.92 -31.33 -3.50
CA ILE A 240 -10.77 -30.34 -4.16
C ILE A 240 -9.93 -29.18 -4.71
N SER A 241 -8.94 -28.67 -3.98
CA SER A 241 -8.15 -27.51 -4.43
C SER A 241 -7.42 -27.78 -5.75
N ILE A 242 -6.88 -28.99 -5.89
CA ILE A 242 -6.16 -29.47 -7.08
C ILE A 242 -7.13 -29.65 -8.26
N ARG A 243 -8.33 -30.18 -7.99
CA ARG A 243 -9.41 -30.29 -8.99
C ARG A 243 -9.93 -28.92 -9.44
N GLU A 244 -9.78 -27.88 -8.64
CA GLU A 244 -10.14 -26.51 -9.02
C GLU A 244 -9.04 -25.80 -9.82
N LEU A 245 -7.82 -26.33 -9.94
CA LEU A 245 -6.75 -25.74 -10.77
C LEU A 245 -7.17 -25.56 -12.25
N THR A 246 -7.98 -26.48 -12.77
CA THR A 246 -8.52 -26.44 -14.15
C THR A 246 -9.82 -25.62 -14.29
N LYS A 247 -10.39 -25.14 -13.18
CA LYS A 247 -11.73 -24.50 -13.14
C LYS A 247 -11.74 -23.08 -12.59
N LYS A 248 -10.87 -22.78 -11.62
CA LYS A 248 -10.62 -21.44 -11.09
C LYS A 248 -9.48 -20.78 -11.87
N THR A 249 -9.20 -19.53 -11.52
CA THR A 249 -8.25 -18.63 -12.18
C THR A 249 -7.99 -17.43 -11.27
N ASN A 250 -6.92 -16.68 -11.53
CA ASN A 250 -6.71 -15.31 -11.03
C ASN A 250 -6.44 -14.32 -12.20
N SER A 251 -6.76 -14.73 -13.43
CA SER A 251 -6.48 -14.03 -14.70
C SER A 251 -7.68 -14.06 -15.66
N ALA A 252 -8.89 -14.10 -15.10
CA ALA A 252 -10.18 -14.22 -15.81
C ALA A 252 -10.33 -15.40 -16.79
N ARG A 253 -9.43 -16.40 -16.78
CA ARG A 253 -9.52 -17.61 -17.63
C ARG A 253 -9.29 -18.90 -16.84
N ASN A 254 -10.35 -19.68 -16.66
CA ASN A 254 -10.32 -20.99 -15.98
C ASN A 254 -9.19 -21.88 -16.52
N GLY A 255 -8.34 -22.41 -15.63
CA GLY A 255 -7.14 -23.17 -15.99
C GLY A 255 -5.85 -22.34 -16.09
N VAL A 256 -5.94 -21.00 -16.04
CA VAL A 256 -4.79 -20.09 -16.09
C VAL A 256 -4.61 -19.39 -14.75
N TRP A 257 -3.39 -19.48 -14.22
CA TRP A 257 -2.96 -18.79 -13.00
C TRP A 257 -1.69 -18.00 -13.28
N VAL A 258 -1.70 -16.70 -12.97
CA VAL A 258 -0.57 -15.79 -13.20
C VAL A 258 -0.15 -15.18 -11.86
N TYR A 259 1.15 -15.12 -11.63
CA TYR A 259 1.75 -14.56 -10.43
C TYR A 259 2.92 -13.68 -10.80
N GLU A 260 3.03 -12.50 -10.20
CA GLU A 260 4.32 -11.81 -10.10
C GLU A 260 5.14 -12.55 -9.04
N ILE A 261 6.33 -13.01 -9.40
CA ILE A 261 7.16 -13.91 -8.54
C ILE A 261 8.44 -13.24 -8.02
N GLY A 262 8.75 -12.05 -8.53
CA GLY A 262 9.83 -11.19 -8.08
C GLY A 262 9.81 -9.89 -8.88
N ALA A 263 10.02 -8.77 -8.20
CA ALA A 263 10.05 -7.44 -8.79
C ALA A 263 11.34 -6.71 -8.39
N THR A 264 11.55 -5.51 -8.93
CA THR A 264 12.44 -4.52 -8.31
C THR A 264 12.18 -4.44 -6.80
N PRO A 265 13.21 -4.15 -5.96
CA PRO A 265 13.28 -4.54 -4.53
C PRO A 265 12.38 -3.75 -3.55
N ILE A 266 11.18 -3.46 -4.02
CA ILE A 266 9.99 -2.92 -3.37
C ILE A 266 9.12 -4.06 -2.84
N PHE A 267 9.04 -5.17 -3.58
CA PHE A 267 8.16 -6.31 -3.32
C PHE A 267 8.98 -7.61 -3.28
N ILE A 268 9.02 -8.23 -2.10
CA ILE A 268 9.70 -9.51 -1.85
C ILE A 268 8.62 -10.52 -1.47
N GLY A 269 8.10 -11.24 -2.48
CA GLY A 269 6.96 -12.12 -2.30
C GLY A 269 6.40 -12.63 -3.63
N ILE A 270 5.21 -13.22 -3.56
CA ILE A 270 4.44 -13.69 -4.71
C ILE A 270 3.12 -12.92 -4.71
N ALA A 271 2.80 -12.20 -5.79
CA ALA A 271 1.51 -11.53 -5.96
C ALA A 271 0.63 -12.33 -6.93
N PRO A 272 -0.53 -12.87 -6.51
CA PRO A 272 -1.51 -13.42 -7.43
C PRO A 272 -2.19 -12.31 -8.24
N GLY A 273 -2.62 -12.64 -9.47
CA GLY A 273 -3.50 -11.78 -10.26
C GLY A 273 -4.79 -11.37 -9.53
N MET A 274 -5.27 -10.17 -9.82
CA MET A 274 -6.36 -9.53 -9.09
C MET A 274 -7.76 -9.82 -9.67
N VAL A 275 -7.88 -10.55 -10.79
CA VAL A 275 -9.13 -10.65 -11.56
C VAL A 275 -9.70 -12.08 -11.58
N THR A 276 -10.83 -12.26 -10.89
CA THR A 276 -11.58 -13.54 -10.82
C THR A 276 -12.92 -13.57 -11.55
N ARG A 277 -13.40 -12.44 -12.11
CA ARG A 277 -14.67 -12.36 -12.85
C ARG A 277 -14.52 -11.62 -14.17
N SER A 278 -15.25 -12.09 -15.19
CA SER A 278 -15.41 -11.40 -16.49
C SER A 278 -16.61 -10.44 -16.43
N PRO A 279 -16.52 -9.22 -16.99
CA PRO A 279 -17.55 -8.18 -16.85
C PRO A 279 -18.74 -8.33 -17.82
N GLU A 280 -19.30 -9.54 -17.99
CA GLU A 280 -20.29 -9.85 -19.05
C GLU A 280 -21.62 -10.48 -18.58
N ASP A 281 -21.94 -10.49 -17.28
CA ASP A 281 -23.29 -10.89 -16.78
C ASP A 281 -24.39 -9.82 -17.06
N ASN A 282 -24.13 -8.84 -17.93
CA ASN A 282 -25.00 -7.68 -18.24
C ASN A 282 -25.50 -7.63 -19.70
N ASP A 283 -26.38 -8.56 -20.09
CA ASP A 283 -27.61 -8.19 -20.83
C ASP A 283 -28.68 -9.29 -20.69
N ALA A 284 -29.91 -8.86 -20.39
CA ALA A 284 -31.09 -9.71 -20.31
C ALA A 284 -32.30 -9.08 -21.03
N THR A 285 -32.13 -8.79 -22.32
CA THR A 285 -33.16 -8.56 -23.35
C THR A 285 -34.04 -7.30 -23.24
N VAL A 286 -33.83 -6.37 -24.17
CA VAL A 286 -34.88 -5.46 -24.69
C VAL A 286 -34.88 -5.49 -26.23
N PRO A 287 -35.99 -5.87 -26.90
CA PRO A 287 -36.07 -5.89 -28.36
C PRO A 287 -36.31 -4.50 -28.99
N PRO A 288 -36.00 -4.29 -30.29
CA PRO A 288 -35.72 -2.96 -30.85
C PRO A 288 -36.93 -2.20 -31.44
N THR A 289 -36.72 -0.92 -31.78
CA THR A 289 -37.58 -0.08 -32.65
C THR A 289 -36.70 0.90 -33.46
N SER A 290 -37.15 1.36 -34.64
CA SER A 290 -36.27 1.72 -35.77
C SER A 290 -36.53 3.06 -36.51
N SER A 291 -35.44 3.76 -36.88
CA SER A 291 -35.28 4.74 -37.99
C SER A 291 -33.81 5.24 -37.97
N ILE A 292 -32.89 5.04 -38.94
CA ILE A 292 -32.87 5.35 -40.40
C ILE A 292 -33.13 6.86 -40.62
N THR A 293 -32.24 7.72 -41.14
CA THR A 293 -31.55 7.73 -42.48
C THR A 293 -30.25 8.58 -42.57
N TYR A 294 -29.24 8.09 -43.34
CA TYR A 294 -28.36 8.78 -44.33
C TYR A 294 -27.67 10.15 -44.03
N GLU A 295 -26.31 10.27 -44.01
CA GLU A 295 -25.34 10.61 -45.12
C GLU A 295 -25.24 12.13 -45.49
N THR A 296 -24.17 12.74 -46.05
CA THR A 296 -22.84 12.32 -46.61
C THR A 296 -21.80 13.50 -46.69
N PHE A 297 -20.48 13.18 -46.77
CA PHE A 297 -19.39 13.79 -47.61
C PHE A 297 -18.59 15.12 -47.35
N THR A 298 -17.26 14.95 -47.14
CA THR A 298 -16.07 15.53 -47.86
C THR A 298 -15.51 16.98 -47.75
N SER A 299 -14.34 17.09 -47.08
CA SER A 299 -12.97 17.33 -47.66
C SER A 299 -12.28 18.72 -47.87
N LYS A 300 -10.93 18.66 -47.78
CA LYS A 300 -9.84 19.38 -48.51
C LYS A 300 -9.10 20.60 -47.89
N THR A 301 -7.89 20.85 -48.41
CA THR A 301 -6.75 21.56 -47.79
C THR A 301 -5.98 22.45 -48.80
N THR A 302 -5.52 23.65 -48.40
CA THR A 302 -4.60 24.60 -49.09
C THR A 302 -4.26 25.81 -48.16
N GLU A 303 -3.18 26.61 -48.25
CA GLU A 303 -1.80 26.48 -48.77
C GLU A 303 -0.96 27.78 -48.45
N ALA A 304 0.39 27.71 -48.52
CA ALA A 304 1.37 28.83 -48.64
C ALA A 304 1.70 29.79 -47.44
N ALA A 305 2.85 30.50 -47.55
CA ALA A 305 3.59 31.33 -46.56
C ALA A 305 4.42 32.43 -47.31
N PRO A 306 5.49 33.14 -46.79
CA PRO A 306 6.15 33.19 -45.46
C PRO A 306 6.64 34.62 -44.99
N GLU A 307 7.48 34.65 -43.93
CA GLU A 307 8.43 35.73 -43.46
C GLU A 307 7.85 37.06 -42.88
N GLU A 308 8.51 37.79 -41.95
CA GLU A 308 9.87 37.69 -41.36
C GLU A 308 9.90 37.94 -39.80
N LYS A 309 11.09 37.99 -39.17
CA LYS A 309 11.37 37.88 -37.70
C LYS A 309 11.23 39.25 -36.95
N GLU A 310 11.36 39.44 -35.63
CA GLU A 310 11.85 38.71 -34.41
C GLU A 310 10.83 38.91 -33.23
N GLU A 311 10.98 38.60 -31.92
CA GLU A 311 12.07 38.11 -31.02
C GLU A 311 11.46 37.34 -29.79
N PHE A 312 12.09 37.31 -28.59
CA PHE A 312 11.68 36.57 -27.36
C PHE A 312 11.31 37.49 -26.16
N PRO A 313 10.68 37.03 -25.03
CA PRO A 313 10.66 35.66 -24.43
C PRO A 313 9.28 35.15 -23.89
N THR A 314 9.03 33.95 -23.32
CA THR A 314 9.59 32.55 -23.31
C THR A 314 8.64 31.62 -22.49
N VAL A 315 8.67 30.28 -22.72
CA VAL A 315 8.47 29.17 -21.71
C VAL A 315 7.08 28.99 -21.06
N PHE A 316 6.45 27.79 -20.94
CA PHE A 316 6.53 26.43 -21.55
C PHE A 316 5.16 25.73 -21.34
N PRO A 317 4.73 24.74 -22.16
CA PRO A 317 4.69 23.33 -21.67
C PRO A 317 4.74 22.21 -22.75
N SER A 318 4.66 20.95 -22.29
CA SER A 318 4.29 19.69 -22.99
C SER A 318 5.32 18.93 -23.85
N GLU A 319 5.03 17.64 -24.05
CA GLU A 319 5.94 16.54 -24.47
C GLU A 319 6.05 16.36 -26.00
N TYR A 320 7.04 15.58 -26.48
CA TYR A 320 6.87 14.53 -27.52
C TYR A 320 8.16 13.69 -27.72
N HIS A 321 8.02 12.49 -28.32
CA HIS A 321 9.13 11.60 -28.75
C HIS A 321 9.97 12.15 -29.93
N LEU A 322 11.20 11.61 -30.11
CA LEU A 322 11.89 11.14 -31.35
C LEU A 322 13.40 10.95 -31.03
N ARG A 323 14.09 9.81 -31.24
CA ARG A 323 14.52 9.05 -32.45
C ARG A 323 15.62 9.70 -33.33
N TYR A 324 16.81 9.06 -33.31
CA TYR A 324 17.87 9.01 -34.37
C TYR A 324 18.66 10.32 -34.66
N PRO A 325 19.96 10.26 -35.08
CA PRO A 325 20.48 9.52 -36.25
C PRO A 325 21.65 8.54 -36.02
N GLU A 326 22.01 7.81 -37.09
CA GLU A 326 23.18 6.93 -37.22
C GLU A 326 24.38 7.62 -37.93
N ALA A 327 25.47 6.86 -38.11
CA ALA A 327 26.68 7.13 -38.92
C ALA A 327 27.77 8.02 -38.27
N GLU A 328 29.07 7.85 -38.53
CA GLU A 328 29.77 7.04 -39.56
C GLU A 328 30.86 6.08 -39.00
N ASN A 329 31.31 5.14 -39.83
CA ASN A 329 32.41 4.21 -39.54
C ASN A 329 33.81 4.86 -39.65
N VAL A 330 34.73 4.55 -38.73
CA VAL A 330 36.18 4.53 -39.03
C VAL A 330 36.87 3.33 -38.38
N THR A 331 37.37 2.44 -39.23
CA THR A 331 38.49 1.50 -39.01
C THR A 331 39.34 1.53 -40.31
N PRO A 332 40.62 1.07 -40.39
CA PRO A 332 41.26 0.08 -39.51
C PRO A 332 42.80 0.21 -39.23
N GLN A 333 43.32 -0.79 -38.49
CA GLN A 333 44.63 -1.46 -38.65
C GLN A 333 46.00 -0.90 -38.14
N HIS A 334 46.65 -1.80 -37.37
CA HIS A 334 48.06 -2.25 -37.42
C HIS A 334 49.25 -1.51 -36.73
N ASN A 335 49.86 -2.27 -35.78
CA ASN A 335 51.28 -2.70 -35.70
C ASN A 335 52.32 -2.01 -34.76
N ILE A 336 52.92 -2.85 -33.88
CA ILE A 336 54.38 -3.15 -33.68
C ILE A 336 55.31 -1.97 -33.28
N SER A 337 56.23 -2.00 -32.31
CA SER A 337 56.86 -2.99 -31.36
C SER A 337 57.50 -2.21 -30.18
N GLY A 338 58.00 -2.77 -29.07
CA GLY A 338 58.16 -4.16 -28.58
C GLY A 338 59.41 -4.28 -27.66
N THR A 339 59.71 -5.48 -27.14
CA THR A 339 60.93 -5.89 -26.37
C THR A 339 61.17 -5.20 -24.99
N GLU A 340 61.85 -5.80 -24.00
CA GLU A 340 62.77 -6.96 -24.00
C GLU A 340 62.35 -8.14 -23.07
N GLU A 341 62.97 -9.30 -23.31
CA GLU A 341 62.93 -10.59 -22.59
C GLU A 341 64.40 -10.92 -22.14
N PRO A 342 64.79 -12.05 -21.46
CA PRO A 342 64.47 -13.45 -21.83
C PRO A 342 64.36 -14.53 -20.70
N GLU A 343 63.73 -15.66 -21.04
CA GLU A 343 64.09 -17.09 -20.81
C GLU A 343 64.60 -17.56 -19.40
N ASN A 344 64.13 -18.69 -18.84
CA ASN A 344 64.37 -20.05 -19.37
C ASN A 344 63.43 -21.18 -18.80
N GLU A 345 63.64 -22.40 -19.30
CA GLU A 345 62.75 -23.58 -19.37
C GLU A 345 62.55 -24.45 -18.09
N GLU A 346 61.79 -25.56 -18.25
CA GLU A 346 61.35 -26.62 -17.30
C GLU A 346 62.48 -27.66 -16.95
N PRO A 347 62.26 -28.88 -16.38
CA PRO A 347 61.06 -29.56 -15.81
C PRO A 347 61.33 -30.39 -14.51
N ASP A 348 60.41 -31.33 -14.22
CA ASP A 348 60.59 -32.67 -13.59
C ASP A 348 60.37 -32.90 -12.07
N GLN A 349 60.38 -34.20 -11.71
CA GLN A 349 59.49 -34.86 -10.75
C GLN A 349 60.18 -35.43 -9.48
N GLU A 350 59.33 -35.93 -8.58
CA GLU A 350 59.54 -37.08 -7.66
C GLU A 350 60.41 -36.83 -6.40
N TYR A 351 59.95 -37.40 -5.26
CA TYR A 351 60.74 -38.18 -4.29
C TYR A 351 59.83 -38.74 -3.19
N THR A 352 59.89 -40.06 -2.96
CA THR A 352 59.27 -40.76 -1.82
C THR A 352 60.34 -41.44 -0.98
N GLU A 353 60.22 -41.49 0.35
CA GLU A 353 60.97 -42.50 1.14
C GLU A 353 60.32 -42.89 2.47
N SER A 354 60.64 -44.11 2.93
CA SER A 354 60.22 -44.78 4.17
C SER A 354 61.14 -46.00 4.39
N GLU A 355 61.21 -46.70 5.53
CA GLU A 355 60.40 -46.74 6.75
C GLU A 355 61.29 -47.29 7.91
N THR A 356 60.70 -47.52 9.09
CA THR A 356 61.14 -48.36 10.22
C THR A 356 62.05 -47.73 11.30
N VAL A 357 61.71 -48.00 12.56
CA VAL A 357 62.44 -48.94 13.45
C VAL A 357 61.64 -49.18 14.75
N ALA A 358 61.60 -50.44 15.21
CA ALA A 358 61.15 -50.88 16.54
C ALA A 358 62.04 -52.09 16.97
N PRO A 359 62.28 -52.36 18.28
CA PRO A 359 61.30 -52.95 19.22
C PRO A 359 61.42 -52.33 20.65
N THR A 360 60.92 -52.83 21.81
CA THR A 360 60.57 -54.19 22.29
C THR A 360 59.70 -54.13 23.58
N SER A 361 58.84 -55.15 23.82
CA SER A 361 58.37 -55.79 25.09
C SER A 361 58.28 -54.98 26.43
N THR A 362 57.32 -55.21 27.36
CA THR A 362 56.79 -56.49 27.88
C THR A 362 55.40 -56.38 28.55
N ASN A 363 54.53 -57.40 28.36
CA ASN A 363 53.68 -58.14 29.35
C ASN A 363 52.84 -57.43 30.46
N THR A 364 51.69 -57.95 30.95
CA THR A 364 51.12 -59.33 30.84
C THR A 364 49.58 -59.34 31.05
N GLU A 365 48.87 -60.25 30.37
CA GLU A 365 47.60 -60.93 30.75
C GLU A 365 46.27 -60.12 30.93
N ARG A 366 45.06 -60.61 30.57
CA ARG A 366 44.65 -61.91 29.96
C ARG A 366 43.28 -61.87 29.21
N VAL A 367 43.22 -62.64 28.11
CA VAL A 367 42.09 -63.46 27.57
C VAL A 367 40.89 -62.82 26.81
N HIS A 368 40.72 -63.40 25.60
CA HIS A 368 39.63 -63.47 24.61
C HIS A 368 38.25 -64.03 25.12
N SER A 369 37.11 -64.14 24.37
CA SER A 369 36.76 -63.94 22.94
C SER A 369 35.22 -63.88 22.69
N ARG A 370 34.79 -63.19 21.60
CA ARG A 370 34.00 -63.69 20.41
C ARG A 370 32.49 -64.14 20.53
N TYR A 371 31.72 -63.75 19.49
CA TYR A 371 30.30 -64.07 19.09
C TYR A 371 29.96 -65.59 18.92
N PRO A 372 28.68 -66.06 18.69
CA PRO A 372 27.39 -65.37 18.35
C PRO A 372 26.06 -65.84 19.07
N ASP A 373 24.91 -65.25 18.69
CA ASP A 373 23.42 -65.58 18.69
C ASP A 373 22.83 -66.90 19.29
N PRO A 374 21.47 -67.09 19.53
CA PRO A 374 20.28 -66.24 19.84
C PRO A 374 19.49 -66.81 21.10
N PRO A 375 18.16 -67.15 21.21
CA PRO A 375 16.83 -66.65 20.71
C PRO A 375 15.61 -66.56 21.74
N GLU A 376 14.48 -65.95 21.29
CA GLU A 376 13.00 -66.16 21.55
C GLU A 376 12.28 -66.54 22.91
N THR A 377 11.25 -65.73 23.25
CA THR A 377 9.83 -66.06 23.69
C THR A 377 9.29 -66.33 25.15
N ARG A 378 8.16 -65.63 25.47
CA ARG A 378 6.90 -65.98 26.26
C ARG A 378 6.84 -66.28 27.79
N TYR A 379 6.09 -65.43 28.54
CA TYR A 379 4.87 -65.63 29.41
C TYR A 379 4.60 -66.93 30.25
N PRO A 380 3.71 -66.96 31.31
CA PRO A 380 3.08 -65.91 32.19
C PRO A 380 2.78 -66.28 33.71
N ASP A 381 2.15 -65.34 34.45
CA ASP A 381 1.09 -65.45 35.52
C ASP A 381 1.31 -65.93 37.01
N GLU A 382 0.28 -65.61 37.83
CA GLU A 382 -0.15 -66.10 39.18
C GLU A 382 0.41 -65.47 40.49
N THR A 383 -0.26 -65.78 41.63
CA THR A 383 -0.37 -64.95 42.88
C THR A 383 -0.58 -65.84 44.16
N LYS A 384 -0.71 -65.41 45.44
CA LYS A 384 -1.77 -64.61 46.16
C LYS A 384 -1.43 -64.39 47.68
N THR A 385 -2.18 -63.52 48.41
CA THR A 385 -2.48 -63.49 49.91
C THR A 385 -1.36 -63.15 50.96
N ARG A 386 -1.57 -62.70 52.26
CA ARG A 386 -2.69 -62.08 53.06
C ARG A 386 -2.38 -61.77 54.58
N TYR A 387 -2.66 -60.53 55.08
CA TYR A 387 -2.94 -60.05 56.50
C TYR A 387 -1.90 -60.19 57.66
N PRO A 388 -2.00 -59.48 58.83
CA PRO A 388 -2.91 -58.38 59.31
C PRO A 388 -2.30 -57.12 60.07
N ILE A 389 -2.95 -55.93 59.99
CA ILE A 389 -3.37 -54.93 61.06
C ILE A 389 -2.35 -54.40 62.13
N PRO A 390 -2.36 -53.12 62.68
CA PRO A 390 -3.35 -52.00 62.61
C PRO A 390 -2.83 -50.54 62.30
N GLU A 391 -3.80 -49.64 62.01
CA GLU A 391 -3.92 -48.18 62.30
C GLU A 391 -2.80 -47.16 61.95
N THR A 392 -3.05 -45.96 61.41
CA THR A 392 -4.28 -45.13 61.14
C THR A 392 -4.31 -44.69 59.64
N SER A 393 -4.96 -43.65 59.08
CA SER A 393 -5.83 -42.51 59.50
C SER A 393 -6.76 -42.05 58.33
N GLN A 394 -7.53 -40.95 58.47
CA GLN A 394 -8.34 -40.34 57.38
C GLN A 394 -8.83 -38.90 57.71
N PRO A 395 -9.29 -38.07 56.73
CA PRO A 395 -10.65 -38.17 56.15
C PRO A 395 -10.71 -38.08 54.60
N ARG A 396 -11.92 -37.93 54.03
CA ARG A 396 -12.32 -38.46 52.70
C ARG A 396 -13.40 -37.61 52.02
N TYR A 397 -13.53 -37.66 50.69
CA TYR A 397 -14.76 -38.02 49.93
C TYR A 397 -14.49 -38.04 48.40
N THR A 398 -15.41 -38.60 47.59
CA THR A 398 -15.13 -39.10 46.22
C THR A 398 -16.25 -38.88 45.19
N ASN A 399 -15.86 -38.91 43.91
CA ASN A 399 -16.65 -38.78 42.66
C ASN A 399 -17.84 -39.78 42.52
N PRO A 400 -18.81 -39.56 41.59
CA PRO A 400 -18.72 -40.20 40.26
C PRO A 400 -19.39 -39.45 39.08
N GLU A 401 -19.43 -40.10 37.90
CA GLU A 401 -19.83 -39.57 36.57
C GLU A 401 -21.16 -40.24 36.03
N PRO A 402 -21.57 -40.26 34.73
CA PRO A 402 -22.78 -39.54 34.30
C PRO A 402 -23.93 -40.39 33.66
N SER A 403 -25.17 -39.84 33.61
CA SER A 403 -26.09 -39.82 32.43
C SER A 403 -27.54 -39.29 32.70
N GLN A 404 -28.22 -38.87 31.62
CA GLN A 404 -29.54 -38.23 31.40
C GLN A 404 -30.78 -38.74 32.23
N PRO A 405 -31.89 -37.95 32.46
CA PRO A 405 -32.79 -37.40 31.42
C PRO A 405 -33.56 -36.06 31.71
N ARG A 406 -34.70 -35.82 31.00
CA ARG A 406 -35.44 -34.53 30.80
C ARG A 406 -36.48 -34.12 31.89
N TYR A 407 -36.90 -32.84 31.77
CA TYR A 407 -38.17 -32.18 32.20
C TYR A 407 -38.30 -31.58 33.64
N SER A 408 -37.96 -30.28 33.73
CA SER A 408 -38.79 -29.09 34.09
C SER A 408 -39.95 -29.17 35.14
N PRO A 409 -40.36 -28.02 35.73
CA PRO A 409 -39.57 -26.99 36.44
C PRO A 409 -40.27 -26.43 37.72
N PHE A 410 -39.54 -25.86 38.70
CA PHE A 410 -40.08 -24.81 39.61
C PHE A 410 -38.95 -24.04 40.35
N ALA A 411 -39.25 -22.82 40.83
CA ALA A 411 -38.27 -21.84 41.30
C ALA A 411 -38.21 -21.67 42.84
N PRO A 412 -37.07 -21.20 43.41
CA PRO A 412 -36.93 -20.89 44.84
C PRO A 412 -37.47 -19.49 45.20
N ARG A 413 -37.85 -19.30 46.47
CA ARG A 413 -38.33 -18.03 47.05
C ARG A 413 -37.25 -17.27 47.83
N TYR A 414 -37.38 -15.94 47.87
CA TYR A 414 -36.76 -15.08 48.87
C TYR A 414 -37.65 -14.95 50.14
N PRO A 415 -37.11 -14.53 51.30
CA PRO A 415 -37.90 -14.27 52.52
C PRO A 415 -38.65 -12.92 52.47
N ASN A 416 -39.83 -12.87 53.09
CA ASN A 416 -40.72 -11.70 53.15
C ASN A 416 -40.51 -10.86 54.44
N PRO A 417 -40.97 -9.60 54.47
CA PRO A 417 -42.27 -9.33 55.13
C PRO A 417 -43.23 -8.39 54.37
N ASP A 418 -44.53 -8.54 54.67
CA ASP A 418 -45.69 -7.89 54.04
C ASP A 418 -46.16 -6.59 54.79
N PRO A 419 -47.38 -6.01 54.58
CA PRO A 419 -47.68 -5.08 53.48
C PRO A 419 -48.47 -3.81 53.90
N VAL A 420 -48.52 -2.75 53.05
CA VAL A 420 -49.55 -1.67 53.15
C VAL A 420 -49.96 -1.15 51.76
N GLU A 421 -51.27 -0.92 51.56
CA GLU A 421 -51.90 -0.42 50.32
C GLU A 421 -51.85 1.12 50.16
N PRO A 422 -52.04 1.64 48.91
CA PRO A 422 -52.02 3.07 48.63
C PRO A 422 -53.30 3.81 49.05
N ARG A 423 -53.19 5.12 49.34
CA ARG A 423 -54.33 6.04 49.49
C ARG A 423 -54.27 7.21 48.50
N TYR A 424 -55.37 7.40 47.78
CA TYR A 424 -55.63 8.61 46.99
C TYR A 424 -56.05 9.78 47.88
N THR A 425 -55.51 10.98 47.60
CA THR A 425 -56.22 12.26 47.80
C THR A 425 -55.82 13.25 46.69
N ASN A 426 -56.82 13.75 45.95
CA ASN A 426 -56.69 14.81 44.95
C ASN A 426 -57.36 16.08 45.51
N PRO A 427 -56.78 17.29 45.32
CA PRO A 427 -57.64 18.36 44.81
C PRO A 427 -56.97 19.37 43.84
N LYS A 428 -57.41 19.28 42.58
CA LYS A 428 -57.79 20.39 41.67
C LYS A 428 -56.70 21.24 40.96
N PRO A 429 -57.04 21.83 39.79
CA PRO A 429 -56.08 22.54 38.91
C PRO A 429 -56.11 24.07 39.04
N VAL A 430 -55.12 24.73 38.43
CA VAL A 430 -55.08 26.17 38.13
C VAL A 430 -54.66 26.35 36.66
N GLU A 431 -55.21 27.37 35.99
CA GLU A 431 -55.09 27.61 34.55
C GLU A 431 -53.78 28.33 34.13
N PRO A 432 -53.36 28.23 32.85
CA PRO A 432 -52.16 28.91 32.34
C PRO A 432 -52.38 30.42 32.12
N VAL A 433 -51.35 31.21 32.45
CA VAL A 433 -51.34 32.67 32.24
C VAL A 433 -50.58 33.03 30.94
N PRO A 434 -51.06 33.95 30.08
CA PRO A 434 -50.40 34.29 28.81
C PRO A 434 -49.09 35.11 28.98
N PRO A 435 -48.21 35.14 27.96
CA PRO A 435 -46.95 35.89 28.02
C PRO A 435 -47.17 37.41 27.97
N HIS A 436 -46.20 38.18 28.48
CA HIS A 436 -46.18 39.64 28.36
C HIS A 436 -44.90 40.16 27.70
N SER A 437 -45.08 40.72 26.50
CA SER A 437 -44.36 41.84 25.90
C SER A 437 -42.87 42.07 26.22
N ARG A 438 -42.02 41.85 25.20
CA ARG A 438 -40.75 42.57 25.00
C ARG A 438 -40.89 44.09 25.18
N PRO A 439 -39.84 44.76 25.67
CA PRO A 439 -39.29 45.96 25.05
C PRO A 439 -38.32 45.57 23.92
N GLN A 440 -38.29 46.35 22.84
CA GLN A 440 -37.26 46.25 21.81
C GLN A 440 -36.05 47.13 22.18
N HIS A 441 -34.84 46.73 21.78
CA HIS A 441 -33.77 47.57 21.20
C HIS A 441 -32.51 46.68 21.00
N PRO A 442 -32.16 46.26 19.77
CA PRO A 442 -30.87 45.65 19.51
C PRO A 442 -29.80 46.75 19.41
N GLN A 443 -28.87 46.81 20.37
CA GLN A 443 -27.60 47.48 20.15
C GLN A 443 -26.63 46.48 19.53
N ILE A 444 -26.17 46.77 18.31
CA ILE A 444 -25.05 46.06 17.70
C ILE A 444 -23.79 46.60 18.37
N VAL A 445 -23.13 45.75 19.14
CA VAL A 445 -21.78 46.01 19.64
C VAL A 445 -20.86 45.04 18.91
N VAL A 446 -20.11 45.56 17.94
CA VAL A 446 -18.94 44.85 17.41
C VAL A 446 -17.87 44.94 18.49
N ILE A 447 -17.24 43.81 18.82
CA ILE A 447 -16.03 43.74 19.63
C ILE A 447 -15.07 42.88 18.80
N ASP A 448 -13.90 43.44 18.51
CA ASP A 448 -12.86 42.76 17.76
C ASP A 448 -12.23 41.60 18.56
N GLU A 449 -11.46 40.75 17.88
CA GLU A 449 -10.78 39.61 18.48
C GLU A 449 -9.57 40.07 19.31
N ASP A 450 -9.65 39.93 20.63
CA ASP A 450 -8.54 40.06 21.59
C ASP A 450 -8.61 38.91 22.60
N GLU A 451 -7.46 38.36 23.00
CA GLU A 451 -7.36 37.16 23.84
C GLU A 451 -7.53 37.44 25.36
N ASP A 452 -7.67 36.35 26.14
CA ASP A 452 -7.59 36.30 27.62
C ASP A 452 -8.60 37.12 28.46
N LEU A 453 -9.81 36.57 28.65
CA LEU A 453 -10.60 36.86 29.86
C LEU A 453 -11.51 35.68 30.30
N ASN A 454 -11.03 34.89 31.26
CA ASN A 454 -11.73 33.71 31.79
C ASN A 454 -12.73 34.08 32.91
N VAL A 455 -14.04 34.04 32.61
CA VAL A 455 -15.12 34.31 33.58
C VAL A 455 -16.18 33.19 33.53
N ASN A 456 -15.94 32.13 34.29
CA ASN A 456 -16.87 31.00 34.43
C ASN A 456 -18.11 31.37 35.26
N VAL A 457 -19.27 31.54 34.61
CA VAL A 457 -20.58 31.73 35.26
C VAL A 457 -21.64 30.83 34.62
N PHE A 458 -21.94 29.71 35.28
CA PHE A 458 -23.02 28.75 34.97
C PHE A 458 -23.05 28.16 33.55
N ALA A 459 -22.02 27.37 33.21
CA ALA A 459 -22.16 26.37 32.18
C ALA A 459 -23.19 25.29 32.61
N TYR A 460 -24.27 25.13 31.84
CA TYR A 460 -25.07 23.90 31.86
C TYR A 460 -24.22 22.76 31.26
N ASN A 461 -24.43 21.51 31.68
CA ASN A 461 -23.64 20.35 31.20
C ASN A 461 -23.79 20.15 29.67
N LEU A 462 -22.88 20.78 28.93
CA LEU A 462 -22.82 20.73 27.47
C LEU A 462 -22.15 19.46 26.95
N GLU A 463 -21.36 18.78 27.79
CA GLU A 463 -20.57 17.58 27.46
C GLU A 463 -21.40 16.28 27.43
N THR A 464 -22.59 16.34 26.82
CA THR A 464 -23.44 15.16 26.58
C THR A 464 -23.46 14.74 25.12
N CYS A 465 -23.76 13.47 24.85
CA CYS A 465 -23.90 12.89 23.53
C CYS A 465 -24.99 13.56 22.70
N ALA A 466 -26.07 14.03 23.33
CA ALA A 466 -27.14 14.78 22.67
C ALA A 466 -26.61 16.02 21.91
N ASN A 467 -25.58 16.68 22.45
CA ASN A 467 -24.95 17.85 21.85
C ASN A 467 -23.68 17.50 21.03
N ASN A 468 -22.96 16.43 21.40
CA ASN A 468 -21.62 16.13 20.88
C ASN A 468 -21.51 14.88 20.01
N ARG A 469 -22.61 14.18 19.66
CA ARG A 469 -22.54 12.96 18.83
C ARG A 469 -21.81 13.18 17.49
N HIS A 470 -21.81 14.39 16.94
CA HIS A 470 -21.07 14.75 15.73
C HIS A 470 -19.53 14.72 15.90
N LYS A 471 -19.01 14.63 17.14
CA LYS A 471 -17.56 14.53 17.45
C LYS A 471 -17.09 13.07 17.66
N CYS A 472 -17.95 12.09 17.36
CA CYS A 472 -17.64 10.67 17.33
C CYS A 472 -17.78 10.14 15.89
N SER A 473 -17.02 9.12 15.51
CA SER A 473 -17.09 8.50 14.17
C SER A 473 -18.53 8.14 13.76
N ALA A 474 -18.82 8.11 12.46
CA ALA A 474 -20.04 7.48 11.95
C ALA A 474 -20.18 6.03 12.43
N PHE A 475 -19.06 5.33 12.58
CA PHE A 475 -18.96 3.93 13.02
C PHE A 475 -18.82 3.75 14.54
N ALA A 476 -19.05 4.81 15.33
CA ALA A 476 -18.99 4.79 16.79
C ALA A 476 -20.35 5.00 17.46
N ASP A 477 -20.47 4.53 18.69
CA ASP A 477 -21.54 4.90 19.61
C ASP A 477 -21.02 5.87 20.67
N CYS A 478 -21.79 6.93 20.92
CA CYS A 478 -21.52 7.88 21.99
C CYS A 478 -22.20 7.41 23.27
N ARG A 479 -21.50 7.49 24.41
CA ARG A 479 -22.02 7.16 25.75
C ARG A 479 -21.80 8.32 26.70
N ASP A 480 -22.86 8.71 27.40
CA ASP A 480 -22.83 9.70 28.48
C ASP A 480 -22.31 9.09 29.78
N TYR A 481 -21.56 9.87 30.55
CA TYR A 481 -20.95 9.53 31.84
C TYR A 481 -21.22 10.64 32.87
N SER A 482 -20.88 10.36 34.13
CA SER A 482 -21.11 11.25 35.28
C SER A 482 -20.46 12.65 35.16
N GLN A 483 -19.45 12.80 34.29
CA GLN A 483 -18.69 14.05 34.11
C GLN A 483 -18.55 14.50 32.65
N GLY A 484 -19.17 13.85 31.67
CA GLY A 484 -19.01 14.15 30.24
C GLY A 484 -19.42 12.99 29.34
N TYR A 485 -18.83 12.87 28.14
CA TYR A 485 -19.15 11.79 27.19
C TYR A 485 -17.88 11.12 26.62
N CYS A 486 -17.99 9.85 26.22
CA CYS A 486 -16.96 9.17 25.42
C CYS A 486 -17.56 8.51 24.17
N CYS A 487 -16.76 8.42 23.12
CA CYS A 487 -17.06 7.65 21.92
C CYS A 487 -16.47 6.24 22.03
N HIS A 488 -17.12 5.24 21.44
CA HIS A 488 -16.63 3.85 21.38
C HIS A 488 -16.91 3.27 19.98
N CYS A 489 -15.94 2.66 19.31
CA CYS A 489 -16.18 2.02 18.01
C CYS A 489 -17.19 0.86 18.13
N ARG A 490 -17.96 0.61 17.06
CA ARG A 490 -18.90 -0.52 16.97
C ARG A 490 -18.17 -1.83 16.66
N PRO A 491 -18.74 -3.01 16.98
CA PRO A 491 -18.16 -4.30 16.58
C PRO A 491 -17.89 -4.35 15.06
N GLY A 492 -16.74 -4.90 14.66
CA GLY A 492 -16.24 -4.81 13.28
C GLY A 492 -15.39 -3.57 12.99
N PHE A 493 -15.22 -2.65 13.97
CA PHE A 493 -14.40 -1.45 13.87
C PHE A 493 -13.55 -1.25 15.13
N TYR A 494 -12.31 -0.81 14.96
CA TYR A 494 -11.38 -0.50 16.05
C TYR A 494 -10.81 0.92 15.94
N GLY A 495 -10.31 1.47 17.05
CA GLY A 495 -9.89 2.87 17.17
C GLY A 495 -10.32 3.51 18.50
N ASN A 496 -10.11 4.83 18.64
CA ASN A 496 -10.41 5.57 19.87
C ASN A 496 -11.90 5.98 20.03
N GLY A 497 -12.75 5.67 19.04
CA GLY A 497 -14.17 6.06 19.01
C GLY A 497 -14.48 7.40 18.32
N ARG A 498 -13.53 8.35 18.30
CA ARG A 498 -13.60 9.53 17.42
C ARG A 498 -13.22 9.12 16.00
N ASP A 499 -12.14 8.38 15.90
CA ASP A 499 -11.58 7.74 14.72
C ASP A 499 -11.80 6.24 14.87
N CYS A 500 -12.40 5.60 13.85
CA CYS A 500 -12.69 4.17 13.81
C CYS A 500 -12.53 3.66 12.38
N VAL A 501 -11.72 2.61 12.20
CA VAL A 501 -11.54 1.93 10.90
C VAL A 501 -12.09 0.51 10.99
N ALA A 502 -12.52 -0.04 9.85
CA ALA A 502 -13.02 -1.41 9.78
C ALA A 502 -11.88 -2.41 10.09
N GLU A 503 -12.20 -3.47 10.83
CA GLU A 503 -11.28 -4.58 11.10
C GLU A 503 -10.71 -5.12 9.77
N GLY A 504 -9.38 -5.17 9.69
CA GLY A 504 -8.66 -5.70 8.54
C GLY A 504 -8.57 -4.82 7.29
N LYS A 505 -9.25 -3.66 7.20
CA LYS A 505 -9.10 -2.76 6.05
C LYS A 505 -7.63 -2.28 5.95
N PRO A 506 -6.92 -2.49 4.84
CA PRO A 506 -5.55 -2.00 4.69
C PRO A 506 -5.48 -0.48 4.81
N GLN A 507 -4.53 0.02 5.59
CA GLN A 507 -4.42 1.44 5.91
C GLN A 507 -3.32 2.10 5.08
N ARG A 508 -3.61 3.31 4.57
CA ARG A 508 -2.64 4.15 3.84
C ARG A 508 -2.29 5.36 4.71
N MET A 509 -1.03 5.76 4.69
CA MET A 509 -0.56 6.96 5.38
C MET A 509 0.36 7.77 4.48
N ASN A 510 0.09 9.08 4.42
CA ASN A 510 0.87 10.06 3.67
C ASN A 510 1.52 11.03 4.65
N GLY A 511 2.70 11.54 4.30
CA GLY A 511 3.40 12.50 5.14
C GLY A 511 4.59 13.17 4.48
N LYS A 512 5.14 14.15 5.21
CA LYS A 512 6.35 14.86 4.81
C LYS A 512 7.46 14.67 5.86
N VAL A 513 8.69 14.53 5.38
CA VAL A 513 9.91 14.43 6.18
C VAL A 513 10.74 15.69 5.96
N ASN A 514 11.09 16.36 7.06
CA ASN A 514 11.78 17.64 7.08
C ASN A 514 12.95 17.60 8.08
N GLY A 515 13.90 18.53 7.95
CA GLY A 515 14.93 18.79 8.96
C GLY A 515 16.36 18.78 8.43
N ARG A 516 17.34 18.55 9.31
CA ARG A 516 18.77 18.63 9.00
C ARG A 516 19.57 17.54 9.70
N VAL A 517 20.40 16.81 8.95
CA VAL A 517 21.23 15.74 9.50
C VAL A 517 22.67 15.82 9.01
N PHE A 518 23.63 15.77 9.93
CA PHE A 518 25.05 15.65 9.61
C PHE A 518 25.44 14.18 9.48
N VAL A 519 26.23 13.82 8.47
CA VAL A 519 26.69 12.43 8.25
C VAL A 519 28.16 12.28 8.64
N GLY A 520 28.47 11.31 9.50
CA GLY A 520 29.82 11.07 10.03
C GLY A 520 30.44 12.33 10.62
N ASN A 521 31.65 12.67 10.18
CA ASN A 521 32.37 13.89 10.58
C ASN A 521 32.12 15.09 9.64
N SER A 522 31.10 15.05 8.77
CA SER A 522 30.80 16.19 7.88
C SER A 522 30.52 17.48 8.66
N PRO A 523 31.09 18.63 8.24
CA PRO A 523 30.72 19.95 8.74
C PRO A 523 29.45 20.49 8.09
N SER A 524 29.09 19.99 6.90
CA SER A 524 27.85 20.35 6.19
C SER A 524 26.73 19.40 6.59
N ALA A 525 25.54 19.95 6.87
CA ALA A 525 24.33 19.16 7.03
C ALA A 525 23.73 18.81 5.66
N VAL A 526 23.04 17.67 5.60
CA VAL A 526 22.07 17.34 4.56
C VAL A 526 20.70 17.82 5.06
N GLU A 527 20.03 18.65 4.27
CA GLU A 527 18.69 19.16 4.59
C GLU A 527 17.62 18.36 3.83
N PHE A 528 16.51 18.10 4.52
CA PHE A 528 15.33 17.40 3.99
C PHE A 528 14.21 18.43 3.84
N GLY A 529 13.71 18.59 2.62
CA GLY A 529 12.84 19.69 2.20
C GLY A 529 11.53 19.18 1.61
N ASN A 530 10.58 18.85 2.47
CA ASN A 530 9.30 18.22 2.15
C ASN A 530 9.45 16.92 1.34
N ASN A 531 10.41 16.09 1.73
CA ASN A 531 10.55 14.71 1.25
C ASN A 531 9.26 13.92 1.51
N ASP A 532 8.77 13.19 0.51
CA ASP A 532 7.54 12.40 0.62
C ASP A 532 7.76 11.11 1.41
N LEU A 533 6.90 10.87 2.40
CA LEU A 533 6.75 9.59 3.07
C LEU A 533 5.40 9.00 2.69
N HIS A 534 5.42 7.81 2.10
CA HIS A 534 4.23 7.00 1.87
C HIS A 534 4.35 5.69 2.67
N SER A 535 3.24 5.22 3.21
CA SER A 535 3.18 3.98 3.96
C SER A 535 1.88 3.23 3.71
N TYR A 536 1.99 1.91 3.63
CA TYR A 536 0.89 0.97 3.44
C TYR A 536 0.97 -0.12 4.52
N VAL A 537 -0.17 -0.47 5.10
CA VAL A 537 -0.23 -1.29 6.30
C VAL A 537 -1.33 -2.32 6.21
N VAL A 538 -0.98 -3.60 6.43
CA VAL A 538 -1.90 -4.73 6.43
C VAL A 538 -2.29 -5.04 7.88
N ALA A 539 -3.43 -4.50 8.33
CA ALA A 539 -3.88 -4.59 9.72
C ALA A 539 -4.04 -6.04 10.23
N ASN A 540 -4.49 -6.97 9.37
CA ASN A 540 -4.66 -8.39 9.71
C ASN A 540 -3.34 -9.13 10.00
N ASP A 541 -2.21 -8.62 9.53
CA ASP A 541 -0.91 -9.29 9.57
C ASP A 541 0.12 -8.48 10.40
N GLY A 542 -0.23 -7.25 10.78
CA GLY A 542 0.67 -6.31 11.44
C GLY A 542 1.85 -5.84 10.58
N ARG A 543 1.83 -6.11 9.26
CA ARG A 543 2.89 -5.68 8.34
C ARG A 543 2.74 -4.21 7.98
N ALA A 544 3.79 -3.44 8.22
CA ALA A 544 3.89 -2.03 7.83
C ALA A 544 5.04 -1.85 6.84
N TYR A 545 4.73 -1.26 5.68
CA TYR A 545 5.66 -0.92 4.61
C TYR A 545 5.78 0.59 4.52
N VAL A 546 7.00 1.12 4.43
CA VAL A 546 7.27 2.56 4.41
C VAL A 546 8.30 2.88 3.33
N ALA A 547 8.01 3.91 2.54
CA ALA A 547 8.90 4.45 1.52
C ALA A 547 9.11 5.94 1.78
N ILE A 548 10.36 6.42 1.71
CA ILE A 548 10.67 7.86 1.79
C ILE A 548 11.51 8.26 0.58
N SER A 549 10.97 9.15 -0.23
CA SER A 549 11.51 9.57 -1.53
C SER A 549 12.39 10.82 -1.43
N ASN A 550 13.11 11.13 -2.53
CA ASN A 550 14.00 12.29 -2.68
C ASN A 550 15.15 12.33 -1.64
N ILE A 551 15.52 11.17 -1.11
CA ILE A 551 16.56 11.01 -0.09
C ILE A 551 17.93 11.13 -0.75
N ASN A 552 18.65 12.21 -0.41
CA ASN A 552 19.99 12.49 -0.92
C ASN A 552 20.94 11.30 -0.62
N GLY A 553 21.62 10.79 -1.65
CA GLY A 553 22.53 9.64 -1.56
C GLY A 553 23.71 9.77 -0.58
N THR A 554 24.03 10.98 -0.09
CA THR A 554 24.99 11.17 1.01
C THR A 554 24.44 10.81 2.39
N ALA A 555 23.12 10.83 2.58
CA ALA A 555 22.44 10.45 3.82
C ALA A 555 21.71 9.11 3.72
N GLY A 556 21.23 8.72 2.54
CA GLY A 556 20.48 7.49 2.29
C GLY A 556 21.06 6.23 2.95
N PRO A 557 22.33 5.86 2.68
CA PRO A 557 22.94 4.68 3.29
C PRO A 557 22.99 4.74 4.82
N SER A 558 23.23 5.94 5.38
CA SER A 558 23.25 6.22 6.83
C SER A 558 21.88 6.26 7.50
N LEU A 559 20.77 6.36 6.74
CA LEU A 559 19.41 6.29 7.25
C LEU A 559 18.90 4.84 7.40
N GLN A 560 19.56 3.85 6.79
CA GLN A 560 19.13 2.44 6.86
C GLN A 560 18.98 1.89 8.30
N PRO A 561 19.84 2.21 9.29
CA PRO A 561 19.64 1.78 10.68
C PRO A 561 18.35 2.29 11.36
N LEU A 562 17.60 3.20 10.74
CA LEU A 562 16.43 3.88 11.32
C LEU A 562 15.07 3.25 10.94
N SER A 563 14.96 1.92 10.86
CA SER A 563 13.67 1.26 10.56
C SER A 563 12.52 1.65 11.51
N SER A 564 12.86 2.09 12.73
CA SER A 564 11.92 2.65 13.71
C SER A 564 11.26 3.99 13.29
N LEU A 565 11.67 4.63 12.18
CA LEU A 565 10.90 5.66 11.50
C LEU A 565 9.55 5.11 11.04
N GLY A 566 9.55 3.86 10.53
CA GLY A 566 8.36 3.08 10.24
C GLY A 566 7.80 2.32 11.44
N GLY A 567 8.65 1.90 12.38
CA GLY A 567 8.24 1.09 13.55
C GLY A 567 7.19 1.72 14.47
N VAL A 568 6.99 3.05 14.44
CA VAL A 568 5.85 3.69 15.14
C VAL A 568 4.52 3.41 14.43
N ILE A 569 4.51 3.32 13.11
CA ILE A 569 3.35 2.95 12.30
C ILE A 569 3.06 1.45 12.53
N GLY A 570 4.14 0.65 12.56
CA GLY A 570 4.09 -0.75 12.97
C GLY A 570 3.49 -0.96 14.37
N TRP A 571 3.84 -0.11 15.35
CA TRP A 571 3.21 -0.10 16.67
C TRP A 571 1.73 0.35 16.62
N ALA A 572 1.40 1.34 15.79
CA ALA A 572 0.04 1.84 15.65
C ALA A 572 -0.91 0.74 15.14
N PHE A 573 -0.46 -0.10 14.22
CA PHE A 573 -1.25 -1.16 13.59
C PHE A 573 -0.71 -2.56 13.89
N ALA A 574 -0.10 -2.74 15.06
CA ALA A 574 0.37 -4.04 15.50
C ALA A 574 -0.80 -5.02 15.65
N LEU A 575 -0.58 -6.28 15.28
CA LEU A 575 -1.53 -7.37 15.46
C LEU A 575 -1.80 -7.59 16.95
N GLU A 576 -3.05 -7.44 17.37
CA GLU A 576 -3.44 -7.45 18.79
C GLU A 576 -3.58 -8.87 19.35
N GLN A 577 -2.82 -9.20 20.41
CA GLN A 577 -3.06 -10.40 21.20
C GLN A 577 -4.25 -10.19 22.16
N PRO A 578 -5.01 -11.24 22.53
CA PRO A 578 -6.19 -11.11 23.40
C PRO A 578 -5.93 -10.36 24.71
N GLY A 579 -6.57 -9.20 24.88
CA GLY A 579 -6.42 -8.35 26.07
C GLY A 579 -5.23 -7.37 26.02
N TYR A 580 -4.62 -7.18 24.86
CA TYR A 580 -3.63 -6.16 24.52
C TYR A 580 -4.22 -5.22 23.45
N GLN A 581 -3.64 -4.02 23.28
CA GLN A 581 -4.14 -3.01 22.34
C GLN A 581 -2.99 -2.30 21.62
N ASN A 582 -3.14 -2.12 20.31
CA ASN A 582 -2.19 -1.41 19.45
C ASN A 582 -2.35 0.11 19.58
N GLY A 583 -1.43 0.85 18.95
CA GLY A 583 -1.44 2.31 19.06
C GLY A 583 -2.68 2.96 18.45
N PHE A 584 -3.29 2.40 17.41
CA PHE A 584 -4.50 2.96 16.80
C PHE A 584 -5.73 2.75 17.69
N SER A 585 -5.93 1.57 18.26
CA SER A 585 -6.96 1.30 19.27
C SER A 585 -6.90 2.24 20.49
N LEU A 586 -5.70 2.75 20.82
CA LEU A 586 -5.48 3.67 21.95
C LEU A 586 -5.55 5.16 21.58
N THR A 587 -5.23 5.53 20.34
CA THR A 587 -5.02 6.93 19.93
C THR A 587 -5.91 7.41 18.78
N GLY A 588 -6.49 6.50 17.99
CA GLY A 588 -7.17 6.82 16.71
C GLY A 588 -6.26 7.42 15.65
N GLY A 589 -4.93 7.24 15.79
CA GLY A 589 -3.96 7.91 14.91
C GLY A 589 -3.71 9.38 15.24
N VAL A 590 -4.25 9.90 16.36
CA VAL A 590 -4.00 11.26 16.84
C VAL A 590 -3.02 11.23 18.01
N PHE A 591 -1.72 11.36 17.71
CA PHE A 591 -0.65 11.35 18.73
C PHE A 591 0.62 12.05 18.27
N SER A 592 1.47 12.42 19.22
CA SER A 592 2.82 12.93 18.97
C SER A 592 3.87 11.98 19.53
N ARG A 593 4.94 11.72 18.76
CA ARG A 593 6.10 10.93 19.17
C ARG A 593 7.33 11.83 19.20
N GLN A 594 8.12 11.71 20.25
CA GLN A 594 9.49 12.22 20.31
C GLN A 594 10.43 11.06 20.64
N ALA A 595 11.45 10.86 19.82
CA ALA A 595 12.45 9.83 20.01
C ALA A 595 13.87 10.41 19.90
N GLU A 596 14.79 9.84 20.66
CA GLU A 596 16.23 10.08 20.58
C GLU A 596 16.90 8.73 20.33
N VAL A 597 17.78 8.68 19.32
CA VAL A 597 18.67 7.55 19.09
C VAL A 597 20.12 7.97 19.24
N ILE A 598 20.90 7.15 19.95
CA ILE A 598 22.33 7.36 20.22
C ILE A 598 23.09 6.16 19.65
N PHE A 599 23.99 6.41 18.70
CA PHE A 599 24.78 5.38 18.04
C PHE A 599 26.08 5.10 18.80
N GLN A 600 26.54 3.85 18.80
CA GLN A 600 27.84 3.47 19.39
C GLN A 600 28.77 2.87 18.32
N PRO A 601 30.09 3.09 18.43
CA PRO A 601 30.81 3.76 19.53
C PRO A 601 30.91 5.29 19.43
N GLY A 602 30.49 5.91 18.31
CA GLY A 602 30.74 7.34 18.05
C GLY A 602 29.93 8.32 18.91
N ASN A 603 28.87 7.88 19.59
CA ASN A 603 27.93 8.70 20.36
C ASN A 603 27.23 9.79 19.53
N GLU A 604 27.11 9.58 18.23
CA GLU A 604 26.26 10.39 17.35
C GLU A 604 24.79 10.31 17.83
N ARG A 605 24.07 11.42 17.75
CA ARG A 605 22.68 11.51 18.23
C ARG A 605 21.76 12.05 17.16
N LEU A 606 20.62 11.41 16.96
CA LEU A 606 19.51 11.91 16.15
C LEU A 606 18.25 12.06 17.02
N SER A 607 17.66 13.25 16.99
CA SER A 607 16.33 13.56 17.48
C SER A 607 15.31 13.38 16.35
N ILE A 608 14.21 12.69 16.64
CA ILE A 608 13.11 12.46 15.72
C ILE A 608 11.82 12.95 16.39
N LYS A 609 11.10 13.86 15.74
CA LYS A 609 9.74 14.24 16.15
C LYS A 609 8.76 13.80 15.08
N GLN A 610 7.65 13.19 15.46
CA GLN A 610 6.58 12.83 14.55
C GLN A 610 5.23 13.22 15.13
N HIS A 611 4.36 13.80 14.30
CA HIS A 611 3.03 14.25 14.71
C HIS A 611 1.98 13.69 13.76
N PHE A 612 1.09 12.86 14.29
CA PHE A 612 0.04 12.14 13.58
C PHE A 612 -1.29 12.84 13.86
N LYS A 613 -2.05 13.14 12.80
CA LYS A 613 -3.23 14.02 12.85
C LYS A 613 -4.57 13.27 12.77
N GLY A 614 -4.57 11.94 12.85
CA GLY A 614 -5.73 11.11 12.51
C GLY A 614 -5.85 10.90 11.00
N ILE A 615 -7.07 10.62 10.55
CA ILE A 615 -7.44 10.30 9.16
C ILE A 615 -8.00 11.56 8.49
N ASP A 616 -7.65 11.77 7.21
CA ASP A 616 -8.12 12.91 6.40
C ASP A 616 -9.40 12.61 5.59
N GLU A 617 -9.86 13.62 4.84
CA GLU A 617 -11.07 13.54 3.99
C GLU A 617 -10.95 12.52 2.84
N HIS A 618 -9.75 11.98 2.59
CA HIS A 618 -9.45 10.99 1.56
C HIS A 618 -9.14 9.60 2.15
N ASP A 619 -9.48 9.35 3.42
CA ASP A 619 -9.20 8.12 4.17
C ASP A 619 -7.69 7.79 4.31
N HIS A 620 -6.82 8.82 4.25
CA HIS A 620 -5.39 8.68 4.52
C HIS A 620 -5.05 9.15 5.94
N LEU A 621 -4.24 8.37 6.65
CA LEU A 621 -3.59 8.85 7.86
C LEU A 621 -2.54 9.91 7.50
N VAL A 622 -2.43 10.98 8.30
CA VAL A 622 -1.51 12.09 8.01
C VAL A 622 -0.41 12.20 9.08
N VAL A 623 0.85 12.12 8.66
CA VAL A 623 2.03 12.31 9.53
C VAL A 623 2.94 13.46 9.07
N SER A 624 3.44 14.24 10.03
CA SER A 624 4.59 15.12 9.84
C SER A 624 5.80 14.55 10.58
N THR A 625 6.96 14.44 9.93
CA THR A 625 8.22 13.93 10.51
C THR A 625 9.33 14.98 10.44
N GLU A 626 10.03 15.18 11.54
CA GLU A 626 11.17 16.09 11.68
C GLU A 626 12.39 15.33 12.18
N LEU A 627 13.53 15.47 11.48
CA LEU A 627 14.81 14.83 11.79
C LEU A 627 15.87 15.89 12.10
N GLU A 628 16.48 15.85 13.29
CA GLU A 628 17.60 16.73 13.63
C GLU A 628 18.72 15.99 14.36
N GLY A 629 19.96 16.06 13.85
CA GLY A 629 21.13 15.56 14.56
C GLY A 629 22.27 15.08 13.68
N ARG A 630 22.98 14.04 14.12
CA ARG A 630 24.12 13.42 13.43
C ARG A 630 23.93 11.91 13.34
N LEU A 631 24.27 11.34 12.20
CA LEU A 631 24.29 9.90 11.93
C LEU A 631 25.73 9.41 11.75
N PRO A 632 26.04 8.14 12.09
CA PRO A 632 27.29 7.52 11.70
C PRO A 632 27.37 7.43 10.17
N ALA A 633 28.56 7.58 9.60
CA ALA A 633 28.75 7.36 8.16
C ALA A 633 28.64 5.87 7.81
N ILE A 634 27.86 5.60 6.76
CA ILE A 634 27.77 4.33 6.04
C ILE A 634 28.04 4.66 4.57
N PRO A 635 28.98 4.00 3.87
CA PRO A 635 29.26 4.32 2.47
C PRO A 635 28.16 3.83 1.53
N LEU A 636 28.15 4.35 0.30
CA LEU A 636 27.24 3.89 -0.75
C LEU A 636 27.51 2.42 -1.12
N GLY A 637 26.47 1.65 -1.42
CA GLY A 637 26.56 0.21 -1.72
C GLY A 637 26.63 -0.72 -0.51
N TYR A 638 26.76 -0.20 0.72
CA TYR A 638 26.72 -1.02 1.94
C TYR A 638 25.26 -1.28 2.36
N SER A 639 24.91 -2.55 2.57
CA SER A 639 23.61 -2.96 3.07
C SER A 639 23.57 -2.98 4.60
N VAL A 640 22.38 -2.78 5.17
CA VAL A 640 22.17 -2.87 6.63
C VAL A 640 21.06 -3.86 6.95
N GLN A 641 21.37 -4.82 7.83
CA GLN A 641 20.43 -5.79 8.37
C GLN A 641 20.13 -5.49 9.84
N ILE A 642 18.87 -5.61 10.24
CA ILE A 642 18.40 -5.39 11.61
C ILE A 642 17.69 -6.65 12.07
N ASN A 643 18.15 -7.24 13.17
CA ASN A 643 17.58 -8.49 13.68
C ASN A 643 16.21 -8.27 14.34
N PRO A 644 15.31 -9.29 14.31
CA PRO A 644 14.04 -9.25 15.04
C PRO A 644 14.24 -8.88 16.51
N TYR A 645 13.39 -7.98 17.01
CA TYR A 645 13.55 -7.42 18.36
C TYR A 645 12.23 -7.36 19.12
N LYS A 646 12.34 -7.30 20.45
CA LYS A 646 11.22 -7.05 21.36
C LYS A 646 11.42 -5.71 22.05
N GLU A 647 10.36 -4.93 22.16
CA GLU A 647 10.36 -3.59 22.74
C GLU A 647 9.25 -3.46 23.78
N ILE A 648 9.60 -2.92 24.95
CA ILE A 648 8.72 -2.87 26.12
C ILE A 648 8.16 -1.45 26.25
N TYR A 649 6.87 -1.31 25.94
CA TYR A 649 6.14 -0.06 26.03
C TYR A 649 5.49 0.03 27.43
N GLN A 650 5.80 1.09 28.17
CA GLN A 650 5.24 1.40 29.49
C GLN A 650 4.13 2.43 29.34
N TYR A 651 2.95 2.13 29.89
CA TYR A 651 1.70 2.89 29.70
C TYR A 651 1.32 3.66 30.98
N ASP A 652 1.18 4.97 30.85
CA ASP A 652 0.61 5.88 31.85
C ASP A 652 -0.50 6.74 31.18
N ARG A 653 -1.19 7.57 31.96
CA ARG A 653 -2.29 8.42 31.47
C ARG A 653 -1.78 9.38 30.39
N ASN A 654 -2.29 9.22 29.16
CA ASN A 654 -1.94 10.06 27.99
C ASN A 654 -0.45 10.05 27.59
N LEU A 655 0.34 9.11 28.15
CA LEU A 655 1.79 9.07 28.03
C LEU A 655 2.25 7.61 27.91
N ILE A 656 3.05 7.31 26.89
CA ILE A 656 3.68 6.00 26.70
C ILE A 656 5.18 6.22 26.52
N THR A 657 5.99 5.36 27.12
CA THR A 657 7.45 5.44 27.02
C THR A 657 8.08 4.09 26.71
N SER A 658 9.21 4.12 26.02
CA SER A 658 10.03 2.94 25.76
C SER A 658 11.53 3.30 25.75
N SER A 659 12.35 2.32 26.13
CA SER A 659 13.81 2.36 26.04
C SER A 659 14.31 1.01 25.57
N SER A 660 15.22 0.99 24.60
CA SER A 660 15.64 -0.24 23.91
C SER A 660 17.06 -0.09 23.34
N ASN A 661 17.95 -1.04 23.64
CA ASN A 661 19.27 -1.14 23.01
C ASN A 661 19.20 -2.24 21.95
N ARG A 662 19.68 -1.98 20.72
CA ARG A 662 19.62 -2.97 19.62
C ARG A 662 20.88 -2.92 18.77
N ASP A 663 21.19 -4.05 18.16
CA ASP A 663 22.31 -4.21 17.26
C ASP A 663 21.84 -4.21 15.80
N TYR A 664 22.64 -3.60 14.93
CA TYR A 664 22.47 -3.60 13.48
C TYR A 664 23.78 -4.04 12.82
N VAL A 665 23.66 -4.76 11.71
CA VAL A 665 24.78 -5.34 10.97
C VAL A 665 24.93 -4.57 9.67
N ILE A 666 26.14 -4.11 9.38
CA ILE A 666 26.50 -3.43 8.12
C ILE A 666 27.38 -4.39 7.31
N THR A 667 27.07 -4.61 6.04
CA THR A 667 27.82 -5.50 5.15
C THR A 667 28.41 -4.73 3.97
N SER A 668 29.70 -4.93 3.68
CA SER A 668 30.43 -4.38 2.54
C SER A 668 30.04 -5.11 1.25
N PRO A 669 30.12 -4.45 0.07
CA PRO A 669 30.10 -5.15 -1.23
C PRO A 669 31.11 -6.30 -1.32
N ASP A 670 32.25 -6.18 -0.63
CA ASP A 670 33.32 -7.18 -0.55
C ASP A 670 33.03 -8.34 0.42
N GLY A 671 31.88 -8.35 1.09
CA GLY A 671 31.48 -9.35 2.08
C GLY A 671 31.92 -9.10 3.52
N ASP A 672 32.69 -8.04 3.79
CA ASP A 672 33.11 -7.65 5.14
C ASP A 672 31.89 -7.25 6.02
N VAL A 673 31.81 -7.79 7.25
CA VAL A 673 30.65 -7.62 8.15
C VAL A 673 31.03 -6.85 9.43
N GLN A 674 30.28 -5.79 9.75
CA GLN A 674 30.45 -4.98 10.97
C GLN A 674 29.14 -4.87 11.77
N THR A 675 29.11 -5.43 12.98
CA THR A 675 28.02 -5.19 13.93
C THR A 675 28.26 -3.88 14.70
N ARG A 676 27.24 -3.04 14.81
CA ARG A 676 27.21 -1.83 15.66
C ARG A 676 25.93 -1.82 16.48
N ASN A 677 25.86 -0.98 17.52
CA ASN A 677 24.65 -0.84 18.34
C ASN A 677 24.12 0.60 18.34
N TYR A 678 22.85 0.73 18.71
CA TYR A 678 22.25 2.00 19.07
C TYR A 678 21.31 1.87 20.29
N GLN A 679 21.17 2.96 21.01
CA GLN A 679 20.21 3.12 22.11
C GLN A 679 19.05 3.99 21.65
N TRP A 680 17.83 3.44 21.68
CA TRP A 680 16.58 4.15 21.49
C TRP A 680 15.96 4.54 22.82
N ARG A 681 15.49 5.78 22.90
CA ARG A 681 14.53 6.25 23.89
C ARG A 681 13.39 6.95 23.16
N GLN A 682 12.15 6.61 23.47
CA GLN A 682 10.99 7.25 22.85
C GLN A 682 9.85 7.50 23.83
N THR A 683 9.13 8.60 23.58
CA THR A 683 7.97 9.07 24.30
C THR A 683 6.84 9.32 23.30
N ILE A 684 5.64 8.84 23.59
CA ILE A 684 4.43 9.04 22.79
C ILE A 684 3.37 9.70 23.68
N THR A 685 2.75 10.78 23.20
CA THR A 685 1.70 11.53 23.90
C THR A 685 0.43 11.62 23.05
N PHE A 686 -0.72 11.46 23.68
CA PHE A 686 -2.03 11.37 23.04
C PHE A 686 -3.14 11.85 23.99
N GLN A 687 -4.39 11.87 23.55
CA GLN A 687 -5.53 12.26 24.41
C GLN A 687 -6.58 11.15 24.49
N SER A 688 -6.63 10.45 25.62
CA SER A 688 -7.71 9.50 25.96
C SER A 688 -8.94 10.23 26.53
N CYS A 689 -10.12 9.60 26.45
CA CYS A 689 -11.35 10.16 27.01
C CYS A 689 -11.31 10.20 28.55
N PRO A 690 -11.46 11.36 29.21
CA PRO A 690 -11.25 11.47 30.66
C PRO A 690 -12.45 11.00 31.51
N HIS A 691 -13.64 10.85 30.92
CA HIS A 691 -14.89 10.58 31.65
C HIS A 691 -15.25 9.08 31.72
N GLY A 692 -14.49 8.20 31.06
CA GLY A 692 -14.84 6.79 30.87
C GLY A 692 -14.69 5.95 32.14
N GLU A 693 -15.76 5.81 32.91
CA GLU A 693 -15.83 4.82 33.98
C GLU A 693 -15.62 3.40 33.40
N THR A 694 -14.70 2.65 34.00
CA THR A 694 -14.20 1.34 33.52
C THR A 694 -13.53 1.32 32.15
N SER A 695 -12.52 2.19 31.94
CA SER A 695 -11.31 1.64 31.35
C SER A 695 -10.76 0.55 32.29
N ARG A 696 -10.58 -0.68 31.77
CA ARG A 696 -9.50 -1.51 32.30
C ARG A 696 -8.22 -0.67 32.15
N PRO A 697 -7.30 -0.62 33.13
CA PRO A 697 -6.00 -0.03 32.84
C PRO A 697 -5.42 -0.78 31.64
N ALA A 698 -5.17 -0.07 30.53
CA ALA A 698 -4.32 -0.58 29.46
C ALA A 698 -3.05 -1.09 30.14
N GLN A 699 -2.67 -2.35 29.88
CA GLN A 699 -1.71 -3.03 30.76
C GLN A 699 -0.46 -2.16 30.91
N SER A 700 -0.07 -1.88 32.15
CA SER A 700 0.97 -0.88 32.49
C SER A 700 2.29 -1.12 31.75
N THR A 701 2.47 -2.35 31.27
CA THR A 701 3.49 -2.75 30.32
C THR A 701 2.86 -3.63 29.23
N GLN A 702 3.11 -3.31 27.95
CA GLN A 702 2.86 -4.19 26.80
C GLN A 702 4.16 -4.42 26.03
N GLN A 703 4.31 -5.57 25.37
CA GLN A 703 5.48 -5.92 24.58
C GLN A 703 5.14 -5.89 23.09
N LEU A 704 5.79 -5.00 22.34
CA LEU A 704 5.84 -5.03 20.89
C LEU A 704 6.89 -6.06 20.47
N SER A 705 6.53 -7.02 19.62
CA SER A 705 7.48 -7.90 18.93
C SER A 705 7.53 -7.49 17.46
N VAL A 706 8.74 -7.30 16.92
CA VAL A 706 8.98 -6.84 15.56
C VAL A 706 9.84 -7.87 14.83
N ASP A 707 9.23 -8.53 13.85
CA ASP A 707 9.80 -9.60 13.03
C ASP A 707 10.00 -9.12 11.57
N GLN A 708 10.71 -9.91 10.75
CA GLN A 708 10.81 -9.71 9.28
C GLN A 708 11.21 -8.28 8.86
N ILE A 709 12.22 -7.71 9.54
CA ILE A 709 12.66 -6.34 9.29
C ILE A 709 13.52 -6.30 8.02
N PHE A 710 12.97 -5.75 6.95
CA PHE A 710 13.70 -5.44 5.72
C PHE A 710 14.02 -3.95 5.64
N VAL A 711 15.22 -3.62 5.17
CA VAL A 711 15.66 -2.26 4.88
C VAL A 711 16.49 -2.23 3.61
N MET A 712 16.27 -1.21 2.79
CA MET A 712 17.10 -0.93 1.61
C MET A 712 17.13 0.57 1.33
N PHE A 713 18.28 1.10 0.92
CA PHE A 713 18.38 2.37 0.22
C PHE A 713 18.69 2.15 -1.27
N ASP A 714 17.79 2.60 -2.14
CA ASP A 714 17.95 2.66 -3.59
C ASP A 714 18.56 4.03 -3.97
N ALA A 715 19.76 3.98 -4.56
CA ALA A 715 20.54 5.16 -4.89
C ALA A 715 20.09 5.85 -6.18
N ASP A 716 19.57 5.09 -7.13
CA ASP A 716 19.18 5.57 -8.45
C ASP A 716 17.83 6.30 -8.35
N ASN A 717 16.86 5.69 -7.65
CA ASN A 717 15.57 6.30 -7.35
C ASN A 717 15.59 7.25 -6.14
N ASN A 718 16.74 7.41 -5.47
CA ASN A 718 16.92 8.27 -4.27
C ASN A 718 15.87 7.97 -3.18
N LEU A 719 15.71 6.70 -2.84
CA LEU A 719 14.52 6.16 -2.19
C LEU A 719 14.89 5.14 -1.12
N ILE A 720 14.50 5.39 0.13
CA ILE A 720 14.69 4.43 1.23
C ILE A 720 13.40 3.69 1.55
N ARG A 721 13.51 2.39 1.79
CA ARG A 721 12.38 1.50 2.11
C ARG A 721 12.62 0.77 3.42
N TYR A 722 11.56 0.66 4.22
CA TYR A 722 11.50 -0.12 5.45
C TYR A 722 10.25 -1.01 5.42
N ALA A 723 10.37 -2.29 5.76
CA ALA A 723 9.23 -3.16 6.01
C ALA A 723 9.45 -3.96 7.30
N MET A 724 8.39 -4.23 8.06
CA MET A 724 8.44 -5.07 9.27
C MET A 724 7.05 -5.59 9.68
N SER A 725 7.02 -6.75 10.36
CA SER A 725 5.82 -7.40 10.90
C SER A 725 5.72 -7.15 12.41
N ASN A 726 4.57 -6.64 12.90
CA ASN A 726 4.44 -6.08 14.25
C ASN A 726 3.31 -6.74 15.04
N LYS A 727 3.59 -7.18 16.27
CA LYS A 727 2.62 -7.85 17.16
C LYS A 727 2.67 -7.24 18.56
N ILE A 728 1.52 -6.90 19.15
CA ILE A 728 1.42 -6.30 20.49
C ILE A 728 0.81 -7.29 21.48
N GLY A 729 1.52 -7.58 22.56
CA GLY A 729 1.17 -8.69 23.45
C GLY A 729 1.84 -8.67 24.81
N SER A 730 1.81 -9.83 25.48
CA SER A 730 2.32 -9.98 26.84
C SER A 730 3.86 -9.93 26.91
N VAL A 731 4.39 -9.32 27.97
CA VAL A 731 5.83 -9.41 28.32
C VAL A 731 6.22 -10.85 28.68
N HIS A 732 5.27 -11.68 29.12
CA HIS A 732 5.51 -13.05 29.60
C HIS A 732 5.29 -14.15 28.52
N SER A 733 5.04 -13.80 27.25
CA SER A 733 4.80 -14.78 26.19
C SER A 733 6.10 -15.44 25.68
N GLY A 734 6.56 -16.44 26.42
CA GLY A 734 7.23 -17.61 25.84
C GLY A 734 6.20 -18.53 25.16
N PRO A 735 6.60 -19.39 24.20
CA PRO A 735 5.66 -20.09 23.34
C PRO A 735 5.03 -21.36 23.97
N PRO A 736 3.70 -21.41 24.13
CA PRO A 736 2.90 -22.46 23.51
C PRO A 736 2.76 -22.18 22.00
N GLU A 737 2.22 -23.14 21.26
CA GLU A 737 1.75 -22.91 19.88
C GLU A 737 0.56 -21.93 19.91
N GLN A 738 0.85 -20.66 19.62
CA GLN A 738 -0.17 -19.60 19.56
C GLN A 738 -0.93 -19.67 18.24
N ASN A 739 -2.24 -19.45 18.32
CA ASN A 739 -3.15 -19.46 17.18
C ASN A 739 -2.58 -18.70 15.96
N PRO A 740 -2.72 -19.21 14.72
CA PRO A 740 -2.21 -18.56 13.51
C PRO A 740 -2.61 -17.08 13.38
N CYS A 741 -3.83 -16.70 13.80
CA CYS A 741 -4.30 -15.31 13.81
C CYS A 741 -3.53 -14.37 14.75
N PHE A 742 -2.81 -14.89 15.76
CA PHE A 742 -1.99 -14.08 16.67
C PHE A 742 -0.50 -14.11 16.34
N THR A 743 -0.11 -14.92 15.35
CA THR A 743 1.30 -15.09 14.94
C THR A 743 1.60 -14.53 13.55
N GLY A 744 0.58 -14.13 12.77
CA GLY A 744 0.71 -13.72 11.37
C GLY A 744 1.03 -14.89 10.43
N ARG A 745 0.63 -16.12 10.79
CA ARG A 745 0.95 -17.36 10.07
C ARG A 745 -0.29 -18.11 9.56
N HIS A 746 -1.38 -17.37 9.35
CA HIS A 746 -2.70 -17.91 9.00
C HIS A 746 -2.94 -18.06 7.50
N GLY A 747 -2.22 -17.33 6.64
CA GLY A 747 -2.39 -17.43 5.18
C GLY A 747 -3.80 -17.07 4.70
N CYS A 748 -4.49 -16.15 5.39
CA CYS A 748 -5.71 -15.52 4.88
C CYS A 748 -5.36 -14.53 3.76
N ASP A 749 -6.36 -14.13 2.98
CA ASP A 749 -6.24 -13.02 2.02
C ASP A 749 -5.81 -11.73 2.74
N ILE A 750 -5.11 -10.83 2.03
CA ILE A 750 -4.75 -9.50 2.54
C ILE A 750 -5.99 -8.69 2.98
N ASN A 751 -7.13 -8.93 2.32
CA ASN A 751 -8.44 -8.35 2.60
C ASN A 751 -9.33 -9.28 3.44
N ALA A 752 -8.76 -10.18 4.25
CA ALA A 752 -9.50 -11.07 5.16
C ALA A 752 -9.03 -11.01 6.61
N VAL A 753 -9.99 -10.83 7.52
CA VAL A 753 -9.78 -10.97 8.97
C VAL A 753 -9.63 -12.44 9.34
N CYS A 754 -8.54 -12.75 10.03
CA CYS A 754 -8.38 -14.06 10.67
C CYS A 754 -9.15 -14.09 11.99
N ARG A 755 -10.22 -14.89 12.08
CA ARG A 755 -10.91 -15.15 13.35
C ARG A 755 -10.29 -16.35 14.06
N PRO A 756 -9.79 -16.19 15.31
CA PRO A 756 -9.27 -17.29 16.11
C PRO A 756 -10.44 -18.15 16.66
N GLY A 757 -10.33 -19.46 16.48
CA GLY A 757 -11.16 -20.47 17.15
C GLY A 757 -10.51 -20.98 18.45
N GLU A 758 -10.84 -22.22 18.83
CA GLU A 758 -10.20 -22.88 19.98
C GLU A 758 -8.78 -23.38 19.60
N ASP A 759 -7.84 -23.23 20.54
CA ASP A 759 -6.41 -23.53 20.40
C ASP A 759 -5.77 -23.00 19.09
N LEU A 760 -5.49 -23.89 18.13
CA LEU A 760 -4.87 -23.57 16.84
C LEU A 760 -5.86 -23.37 15.69
N GLN A 761 -7.15 -23.65 15.89
CA GLN A 761 -8.14 -23.51 14.82
C GLN A 761 -8.38 -22.04 14.49
N PHE A 762 -8.55 -21.72 13.20
CA PHE A 762 -8.93 -20.38 12.75
C PHE A 762 -9.85 -20.46 11.53
N SER A 763 -10.50 -19.34 11.22
CA SER A 763 -11.25 -19.15 9.98
C SER A 763 -10.99 -17.75 9.42
N CYS A 764 -10.73 -17.67 8.12
CA CYS A 764 -10.59 -16.40 7.42
C CYS A 764 -11.98 -15.89 6.97
N GLU A 765 -12.26 -14.60 7.13
CA GLU A 765 -13.47 -13.94 6.64
C GLU A 765 -13.11 -12.66 5.89
N CYS A 766 -13.61 -12.46 4.67
CA CYS A 766 -13.37 -11.24 3.90
C CYS A 766 -13.90 -10.01 4.65
N VAL A 767 -13.16 -8.89 4.58
CA VAL A 767 -13.57 -7.62 5.20
C VAL A 767 -14.78 -7.00 4.49
N THR A 768 -15.46 -6.06 5.15
CA THR A 768 -16.55 -5.29 4.53
C THR A 768 -16.06 -4.58 3.26
N GLY A 769 -16.80 -4.73 2.16
CA GLY A 769 -16.38 -4.28 0.82
C GLY A 769 -15.72 -5.40 -0.02
N PHE A 770 -15.49 -6.59 0.55
CA PHE A 770 -14.94 -7.75 -0.15
C PHE A 770 -15.81 -9.00 0.05
N ALA A 771 -15.74 -9.94 -0.90
CA ALA A 771 -16.43 -11.23 -0.86
C ALA A 771 -15.50 -12.37 -1.29
N GLY A 772 -15.77 -13.59 -0.82
CA GLY A 772 -14.91 -14.75 -1.11
C GLY A 772 -14.97 -15.83 -0.03
N ASP A 773 -13.92 -16.64 0.05
CA ASP A 773 -13.77 -17.73 1.02
C ASP A 773 -12.78 -17.41 2.16
N GLY A 774 -12.28 -16.16 2.21
CA GLY A 774 -11.36 -15.67 3.25
C GLY A 774 -9.88 -16.01 2.97
N HIS A 775 -9.59 -17.04 2.19
CA HIS A 775 -8.24 -17.28 1.65
C HIS A 775 -8.05 -16.61 0.29
N TYR A 776 -9.15 -16.34 -0.42
CA TYR A 776 -9.22 -15.44 -1.56
C TYR A 776 -10.43 -14.50 -1.42
N CYS A 777 -10.19 -13.19 -1.46
CA CYS A 777 -11.20 -12.15 -1.34
C CYS A 777 -11.14 -11.16 -2.50
N HIS A 778 -12.22 -11.07 -3.27
CA HIS A 778 -12.39 -10.11 -4.36
C HIS A 778 -13.25 -8.92 -3.91
N ASP A 779 -13.00 -7.78 -4.55
CA ASP A 779 -13.72 -6.53 -4.34
C ASP A 779 -15.22 -6.68 -4.68
N VAL A 780 -16.08 -5.99 -3.92
CA VAL A 780 -17.53 -5.97 -4.15
C VAL A 780 -17.91 -4.64 -4.77
N ASP A 781 -18.16 -4.64 -6.09
CA ASP A 781 -18.59 -3.46 -6.82
C ASP A 781 -20.00 -3.00 -6.37
N GLU A 782 -20.02 -2.10 -5.39
CA GLU A 782 -21.26 -1.56 -4.83
C GLU A 782 -21.99 -0.67 -5.84
N CYS A 783 -21.29 -0.11 -6.84
CA CYS A 783 -21.92 0.71 -7.88
C CYS A 783 -22.86 -0.11 -8.79
N GLN A 784 -22.68 -1.42 -8.90
CA GLN A 784 -23.63 -2.32 -9.58
C GLN A 784 -24.99 -2.41 -8.83
N GLY A 785 -25.08 -1.96 -7.57
CA GLY A 785 -26.34 -1.78 -6.84
C GLY A 785 -27.24 -0.65 -7.37
N GLY A 786 -26.74 0.19 -8.27
CA GLY A 786 -27.52 1.22 -8.97
C GLY A 786 -27.87 2.46 -8.14
N VAL A 787 -28.92 3.19 -8.56
CA VAL A 787 -29.30 4.55 -8.09
C VAL A 787 -29.80 4.61 -6.62
N GLN A 788 -29.59 3.57 -5.83
CA GLN A 788 -29.77 3.55 -4.38
C GLN A 788 -28.47 3.85 -3.62
N VAL A 789 -27.30 3.65 -4.26
CA VAL A 789 -25.98 3.65 -3.62
C VAL A 789 -25.38 5.05 -3.57
N CYS A 790 -25.37 5.73 -4.71
CA CYS A 790 -25.21 7.19 -4.81
C CYS A 790 -26.55 7.82 -5.19
N GLY A 791 -26.91 8.95 -4.56
CA GLY A 791 -28.21 9.60 -4.73
C GLY A 791 -28.44 10.22 -6.11
N GLN A 792 -29.63 10.79 -6.35
CA GLN A 792 -29.90 11.50 -7.61
C GLN A 792 -28.85 12.60 -7.86
N ASN A 793 -28.42 12.71 -9.11
CA ASN A 793 -27.37 13.61 -9.58
C ASN A 793 -25.95 13.33 -9.04
N ALA A 794 -25.69 12.10 -8.58
CA ALA A 794 -24.35 11.60 -8.30
C ALA A 794 -23.92 10.50 -9.28
N VAL A 795 -22.62 10.44 -9.56
CA VAL A 795 -21.92 9.35 -10.26
C VAL A 795 -21.25 8.47 -9.19
N CYS A 796 -21.42 7.16 -9.30
CA CYS A 796 -20.73 6.19 -8.44
C CYS A 796 -19.41 5.77 -9.10
N ARG A 797 -18.33 5.71 -8.32
CA ARG A 797 -17.07 5.06 -8.70
C ARG A 797 -16.75 3.96 -7.71
N ASN A 798 -16.53 2.74 -8.19
CA ASN A 798 -16.09 1.66 -7.34
C ASN A 798 -14.60 1.83 -6.98
N GLN A 799 -14.19 1.43 -5.78
CA GLN A 799 -12.80 1.37 -5.34
C GLN A 799 -12.59 0.12 -4.47
N PRO A 800 -11.36 -0.43 -4.37
CA PRO A 800 -11.10 -1.64 -3.58
C PRO A 800 -11.55 -1.52 -2.12
N GLY A 801 -12.64 -2.21 -1.78
CA GLY A 801 -13.26 -2.24 -0.45
C GLY A 801 -14.17 -1.05 -0.10
N SER A 802 -14.53 -0.18 -1.07
CA SER A 802 -15.49 0.92 -0.88
C SER A 802 -15.80 1.65 -2.18
N PHE A 803 -17.05 2.00 -2.44
CA PHE A 803 -17.40 3.02 -3.43
C PHE A 803 -17.13 4.47 -2.97
N SER A 804 -16.99 5.38 -3.95
CA SER A 804 -17.14 6.84 -3.76
C SER A 804 -18.27 7.41 -4.64
N CYS A 805 -18.88 8.50 -4.19
CA CYS A 805 -19.87 9.25 -4.96
C CYS A 805 -19.31 10.62 -5.35
N GLU A 806 -19.51 11.04 -6.59
CA GLU A 806 -19.18 12.39 -7.08
C GLU A 806 -20.46 13.06 -7.57
N CYS A 807 -20.74 14.30 -7.16
CA CYS A 807 -21.87 15.03 -7.72
C CYS A 807 -21.62 15.41 -9.19
N SER A 808 -22.63 15.22 -10.04
CA SER A 808 -22.61 15.63 -11.45
C SER A 808 -22.37 17.14 -11.58
N ALA A 809 -21.76 17.56 -12.69
CA ALA A 809 -21.42 18.96 -12.93
C ALA A 809 -22.61 19.92 -12.72
N GLY A 810 -22.41 20.95 -11.89
CA GLY A 810 -23.48 21.86 -11.45
C GLY A 810 -24.26 21.41 -10.22
N PHE A 811 -23.78 20.39 -9.50
CA PHE A 811 -24.30 19.96 -8.20
C PHE A 811 -23.18 19.80 -7.17
N VAL A 812 -23.50 19.99 -5.90
CA VAL A 812 -22.61 19.82 -4.74
C VAL A 812 -23.32 19.03 -3.64
N PHE A 813 -22.58 18.38 -2.75
CA PHE A 813 -23.18 17.68 -1.61
C PHE A 813 -23.86 18.66 -0.64
N ALA A 814 -25.06 18.29 -0.20
CA ALA A 814 -25.73 18.93 0.91
C ALA A 814 -25.03 18.60 2.25
N SER A 815 -25.48 19.23 3.33
CA SER A 815 -24.97 19.01 4.70
C SER A 815 -25.23 17.60 5.29
N ASP A 816 -25.71 16.66 4.48
CA ASP A 816 -25.86 15.24 4.81
C ASP A 816 -24.73 14.37 4.21
N GLY A 817 -23.87 14.95 3.36
CA GLY A 817 -22.78 14.26 2.67
C GLY A 817 -23.21 13.22 1.64
N LYS A 818 -24.50 13.20 1.22
CA LYS A 818 -25.05 12.17 0.33
C LYS A 818 -26.01 12.69 -0.74
N THR A 819 -26.70 13.80 -0.51
CA THR A 819 -27.65 14.38 -1.44
C THR A 819 -26.97 15.44 -2.30
N CYS A 820 -26.90 15.24 -3.62
CA CYS A 820 -26.38 16.25 -4.55
C CYS A 820 -27.45 17.31 -4.86
N ILE A 821 -27.24 18.53 -4.37
CA ILE A 821 -28.09 19.71 -4.57
C ILE A 821 -27.51 20.63 -5.63
N ALA A 822 -28.37 21.32 -6.37
CA ALA A 822 -27.95 22.19 -7.48
C ALA A 822 -27.06 23.33 -6.98
N GLU A 823 -25.91 23.50 -7.62
CA GLU A 823 -24.89 24.46 -7.25
C GLU A 823 -25.25 25.86 -7.76
N ASN A 824 -26.03 26.60 -6.96
CA ASN A 824 -26.18 28.05 -7.13
C ASN A 824 -24.85 28.74 -6.78
N ARG A 825 -23.86 28.66 -7.70
CA ARG A 825 -22.63 29.44 -7.57
C ARG A 825 -22.98 30.93 -7.47
N PRO A 826 -22.51 31.64 -6.43
CA PRO A 826 -22.55 33.09 -6.39
C PRO A 826 -21.78 33.62 -7.60
N VAL A 827 -22.42 34.40 -8.48
CA VAL A 827 -21.80 34.82 -9.74
C VAL A 827 -21.29 36.24 -9.63
N ASP A 828 -19.98 36.44 -9.75
CA ASP A 828 -19.42 37.78 -9.85
C ASP A 828 -19.81 38.41 -11.20
N HIS A 829 -20.78 39.33 -11.15
CA HIS A 829 -21.25 40.10 -12.29
C HIS A 829 -20.22 41.15 -12.77
N CYS A 830 -19.33 41.61 -11.89
CA CYS A 830 -18.22 42.50 -12.24
C CYS A 830 -17.16 41.76 -13.05
N GLN A 831 -16.65 40.62 -12.56
CA GLN A 831 -15.63 39.83 -13.25
C GLN A 831 -16.13 39.29 -14.61
N ARG A 832 -17.41 38.93 -14.70
CA ARG A 832 -18.03 38.41 -15.94
C ARG A 832 -18.48 39.51 -16.91
N GLY A 833 -18.37 40.80 -16.56
CA GLY A 833 -18.85 41.92 -17.38
C GLY A 833 -20.36 41.92 -17.62
N SER A 834 -21.12 41.26 -16.75
CA SER A 834 -22.58 41.08 -16.86
C SER A 834 -23.34 42.03 -15.93
N HIS A 835 -22.91 43.29 -15.89
CA HIS A 835 -23.40 44.35 -15.01
C HIS A 835 -23.92 45.56 -15.80
N ASP A 836 -24.88 46.30 -15.25
CA ASP A 836 -25.37 47.59 -15.80
C ASP A 836 -24.85 48.81 -15.02
N CYS A 837 -23.58 48.76 -14.57
CA CYS A 837 -22.82 49.96 -14.23
C CYS A 837 -22.48 50.78 -15.50
N ASP A 838 -22.15 52.07 -15.34
CA ASP A 838 -21.66 52.90 -16.45
C ASP A 838 -20.29 52.38 -16.97
N VAL A 839 -19.85 52.89 -18.12
CA VAL A 839 -18.59 52.49 -18.77
C VAL A 839 -17.39 52.59 -17.81
N PRO A 840 -16.38 51.69 -17.91
CA PRO A 840 -15.24 51.64 -16.97
C PRO A 840 -14.39 52.91 -16.87
N GLN A 841 -14.58 53.87 -17.78
CA GLN A 841 -13.95 55.19 -17.76
C GLN A 841 -14.68 56.21 -16.85
N ARG A 842 -15.84 55.84 -16.29
CA ARG A 842 -16.69 56.72 -15.47
C ARG A 842 -17.25 56.05 -14.20
N ALA A 843 -17.34 54.72 -14.17
CA ALA A 843 -17.81 53.97 -13.01
C ALA A 843 -16.93 52.75 -12.70
N LEU A 844 -16.97 52.33 -11.43
CA LEU A 844 -16.37 51.12 -10.89
C LEU A 844 -17.47 50.14 -10.48
N CYS A 845 -17.33 48.88 -10.86
CA CYS A 845 -18.15 47.77 -10.34
C CYS A 845 -17.43 47.15 -9.14
N SER A 846 -18.12 47.03 -8.00
CA SER A 846 -17.63 46.37 -6.79
C SER A 846 -18.53 45.19 -6.44
N TYR A 847 -17.98 43.99 -6.44
CA TYR A 847 -18.65 42.79 -5.95
C TYR A 847 -18.89 42.89 -4.43
N THR A 848 -20.06 42.44 -3.95
CA THR A 848 -20.46 42.51 -2.53
C THR A 848 -20.79 41.16 -1.90
N GLY A 849 -20.51 40.05 -2.60
CA GLY A 849 -20.92 38.71 -2.20
C GLY A 849 -22.27 38.30 -2.79
N GLY A 850 -22.55 37.00 -2.82
CA GLY A 850 -23.74 36.47 -3.49
C GLY A 850 -23.65 36.62 -5.01
N SER A 851 -24.74 37.01 -5.66
CA SER A 851 -24.68 37.52 -7.05
C SER A 851 -24.87 39.04 -7.09
N ASP A 852 -24.70 39.70 -5.94
CA ASP A 852 -24.92 41.14 -5.77
C ASP A 852 -23.63 41.94 -5.97
N TYR A 853 -23.81 43.15 -6.50
CA TYR A 853 -22.73 44.09 -6.78
C TYR A 853 -23.23 45.54 -6.68
N VAL A 854 -22.31 46.45 -6.43
CA VAL A 854 -22.57 47.90 -6.32
C VAL A 854 -21.75 48.64 -7.36
N CYS A 855 -22.40 49.53 -8.09
CA CYS A 855 -21.75 50.47 -8.99
C CYS A 855 -21.45 51.78 -8.26
N SER A 856 -20.28 52.39 -8.49
CA SER A 856 -19.95 53.72 -7.97
C SER A 856 -19.30 54.58 -9.06
N CYS A 857 -19.57 55.89 -9.08
CA CYS A 857 -18.90 56.78 -10.02
C CYS A 857 -17.45 57.04 -9.61
N LEU A 858 -16.56 57.12 -10.59
CA LEU A 858 -15.15 57.46 -10.37
C LEU A 858 -14.99 58.94 -9.92
N PRO A 859 -13.86 59.30 -9.27
CA PRO A 859 -13.54 60.70 -8.97
C PRO A 859 -13.63 61.59 -10.22
N GLY A 860 -14.15 62.81 -10.05
CA GLY A 860 -14.49 63.71 -11.17
C GLY A 860 -15.89 63.47 -11.77
N PHE A 861 -16.59 62.40 -11.38
CA PHE A 861 -17.95 62.11 -11.84
C PHE A 861 -18.97 62.08 -10.69
N THR A 862 -20.25 62.28 -11.02
CA THR A 862 -21.38 62.23 -10.08
C THR A 862 -22.57 61.51 -10.71
N GLY A 863 -23.29 60.73 -9.91
CA GLY A 863 -24.36 59.85 -10.37
C GLY A 863 -24.64 58.73 -9.39
N ASP A 864 -25.32 57.69 -9.86
CA ASP A 864 -25.71 56.47 -9.12
C ASP A 864 -24.82 55.26 -9.42
N GLY A 865 -23.69 55.46 -10.11
CA GLY A 865 -22.81 54.40 -10.60
C GLY A 865 -23.26 53.75 -11.92
N ARG A 866 -24.51 53.96 -12.34
CA ARG A 866 -25.10 53.42 -13.59
C ARG A 866 -25.20 54.48 -14.68
N ALA A 867 -25.41 55.74 -14.28
CA ALA A 867 -25.32 56.93 -15.11
C ALA A 867 -24.44 57.99 -14.43
N CYS A 868 -23.14 57.97 -14.74
CA CYS A 868 -22.13 58.86 -14.18
C CYS A 868 -21.86 60.03 -15.13
N ARG A 869 -22.29 61.23 -14.73
CA ARG A 869 -22.01 62.47 -15.46
C ARG A 869 -20.79 63.19 -14.89
N ASP A 870 -20.11 63.91 -15.77
CA ASP A 870 -18.98 64.76 -15.47
C ASP A 870 -19.32 65.86 -14.45
N VAL A 871 -18.39 66.22 -13.57
CA VAL A 871 -18.53 67.31 -12.59
C VAL A 871 -17.79 68.54 -13.09
N ASP A 872 -18.54 69.52 -13.60
CA ASP A 872 -17.95 70.80 -14.04
C ASP A 872 -17.40 71.59 -12.85
N GLU A 873 -16.10 71.44 -12.60
CA GLU A 873 -15.36 72.09 -11.53
C GLU A 873 -15.07 73.57 -11.82
N CYS A 874 -15.20 74.01 -13.09
CA CYS A 874 -15.10 75.41 -13.45
C CYS A 874 -16.29 76.23 -12.93
N GLN A 875 -17.46 75.62 -12.73
CA GLN A 875 -18.60 76.25 -12.06
C GLN A 875 -18.45 76.37 -10.53
N GLN A 876 -17.31 75.95 -9.97
CA GLN A 876 -16.98 76.03 -8.54
C GLN A 876 -15.79 76.96 -8.24
N ASP A 877 -15.39 77.81 -9.20
CA ASP A 877 -14.31 78.81 -9.08
C ASP A 877 -12.98 78.24 -8.53
N ARG A 878 -12.62 77.00 -8.88
CA ARG A 878 -11.46 76.28 -8.30
C ARG A 878 -10.08 76.70 -8.85
N CYS A 879 -10.03 77.52 -9.91
CA CYS A 879 -8.78 78.05 -10.47
C CYS A 879 -8.33 79.35 -9.79
N HIS A 880 -7.11 79.82 -10.08
CA HIS A 880 -6.71 81.17 -9.70
C HIS A 880 -7.64 82.21 -10.35
N ARG A 881 -7.89 83.34 -9.67
CA ARG A 881 -8.75 84.43 -10.22
C ARG A 881 -8.25 85.02 -11.54
N ASP A 882 -6.93 84.93 -11.76
CA ASP A 882 -6.26 85.35 -13.00
C ASP A 882 -6.04 84.19 -13.99
N ALA A 883 -6.74 83.07 -13.85
CA ALA A 883 -6.67 81.92 -14.75
C ALA A 883 -8.01 81.62 -15.43
N SER A 884 -7.97 81.23 -16.70
CA SER A 884 -9.10 80.63 -17.40
C SER A 884 -9.22 79.15 -17.01
N CYS A 885 -10.41 78.74 -16.55
CA CYS A 885 -10.74 77.33 -16.38
C CYS A 885 -11.29 76.74 -17.69
N SER A 886 -10.89 75.51 -18.02
CA SER A 886 -11.53 74.69 -19.05
C SER A 886 -11.79 73.30 -18.49
N ASN A 887 -13.07 72.92 -18.41
CA ASN A 887 -13.51 71.62 -17.91
C ASN A 887 -13.14 70.50 -18.91
N THR A 888 -12.79 69.33 -18.40
CA THR A 888 -12.44 68.13 -19.18
C THR A 888 -13.12 66.89 -18.58
N GLN A 889 -13.12 65.77 -19.28
CA GLN A 889 -13.87 64.60 -18.81
C GLN A 889 -13.17 63.94 -17.60
N GLY A 890 -13.78 64.08 -16.42
CA GLY A 890 -13.28 63.61 -15.12
C GLY A 890 -12.29 64.55 -14.43
N SER A 891 -12.08 65.77 -14.94
CA SER A 891 -11.13 66.73 -14.35
C SER A 891 -11.27 68.14 -14.96
N TYR A 892 -10.39 69.06 -14.58
CA TYR A 892 -10.39 70.44 -15.10
C TYR A 892 -8.98 70.97 -15.26
N ILE A 893 -8.78 71.81 -16.28
CA ILE A 893 -7.50 72.45 -16.57
C ILE A 893 -7.62 73.94 -16.30
N CYS A 894 -6.85 74.43 -15.34
CA CYS A 894 -6.63 75.85 -15.12
C CYS A 894 -5.45 76.35 -15.97
N ARG A 895 -5.55 77.55 -16.55
CA ARG A 895 -4.45 78.17 -17.29
C ARG A 895 -4.36 79.67 -16.99
N CYS A 896 -3.19 80.14 -16.52
CA CYS A 896 -2.97 81.56 -16.27
C CYS A 896 -3.23 82.44 -17.50
N SER A 897 -3.85 83.59 -17.28
CA SER A 897 -4.21 84.56 -18.31
C SER A 897 -2.97 85.19 -18.98
N PRO A 898 -3.09 85.73 -20.21
CA PRO A 898 -1.97 86.37 -20.90
C PRO A 898 -1.32 87.49 -20.07
N GLY A 899 -0.01 87.40 -19.86
CA GLY A 899 0.74 88.30 -18.98
C GLY A 899 0.97 87.77 -17.56
N PHE A 900 0.52 86.55 -17.24
CA PHE A 900 0.82 85.85 -16.00
C PHE A 900 1.48 84.48 -16.27
N HIS A 901 2.27 83.99 -15.31
CA HIS A 901 2.92 82.68 -15.32
C HIS A 901 2.66 81.92 -14.00
N GLY A 902 2.52 80.61 -14.09
CA GLY A 902 2.18 79.70 -13.00
C GLY A 902 1.49 78.44 -13.53
N ASP A 903 0.91 77.64 -12.62
CA ASP A 903 0.26 76.36 -12.91
C ASP A 903 -1.26 76.49 -13.19
N GLY A 904 -1.82 77.71 -13.08
CA GLY A 904 -3.25 77.98 -13.22
C GLY A 904 -4.03 77.96 -11.89
N PHE A 905 -3.48 77.36 -10.84
CA PHE A 905 -3.98 77.42 -9.47
C PHE A 905 -3.32 78.56 -8.68
N GLN A 906 -2.09 78.93 -9.05
CA GLN A 906 -1.40 80.15 -8.65
C GLN A 906 -0.85 80.83 -9.92
N CYS A 907 -1.05 82.15 -10.05
CA CYS A 907 -0.60 82.91 -11.22
C CYS A 907 0.08 84.22 -10.79
N SER A 908 1.23 84.53 -11.40
CA SER A 908 2.08 85.69 -11.06
C SER A 908 2.41 86.55 -12.29
N PRO A 909 2.50 87.90 -12.19
CA PRO A 909 2.66 88.76 -13.37
C PRO A 909 4.06 88.69 -14.03
N SER A 910 4.09 88.65 -15.37
CA SER A 910 5.32 88.55 -16.17
C SER A 910 5.99 89.91 -16.41
N GLY A 911 7.13 90.17 -15.75
CA GLY A 911 7.96 91.37 -15.97
C GLY A 911 8.67 91.41 -17.33
N LYS A 912 8.87 92.60 -17.90
CA LYS A 912 9.63 92.80 -19.17
C LYS A 912 11.16 92.81 -18.93
N PRO A 913 11.97 92.37 -19.91
CA PRO A 913 13.42 92.19 -19.73
C PRO A 913 14.25 93.46 -19.98
N SER A 914 15.39 93.57 -19.30
CA SER A 914 16.42 94.61 -19.54
C SER A 914 17.86 94.12 -19.28
N THR A 915 18.48 93.58 -20.34
CA THR A 915 19.91 93.70 -20.75
C THR A 915 21.06 93.79 -19.72
N LEU A 916 22.03 92.86 -19.87
CA LEU A 916 23.43 92.82 -19.36
C LEU A 916 23.56 92.64 -17.82
N ASP A 917 24.58 91.94 -17.30
CA ASP A 917 25.98 91.82 -17.75
C ASP A 917 26.57 90.37 -17.68
N HIS A 918 27.91 90.24 -17.61
CA HIS A 918 28.75 89.15 -18.13
C HIS A 918 29.04 87.88 -17.27
N ARG A 919 29.40 86.81 -18.02
CA ARG A 919 30.36 85.69 -17.75
C ARG A 919 29.84 84.37 -17.10
N PRO A 920 30.55 83.23 -17.31
CA PRO A 920 29.93 81.90 -17.30
C PRO A 920 30.41 80.93 -16.20
N ALA A 921 29.72 79.78 -16.15
CA ALA A 921 30.13 78.47 -15.62
C ALA A 921 30.31 78.29 -14.10
N ASN A 922 29.34 77.61 -13.47
CA ASN A 922 29.59 76.47 -12.57
C ASN A 922 28.31 75.67 -12.27
N GLN A 923 28.45 74.35 -12.13
CA GLN A 923 27.55 73.43 -11.40
C GLN A 923 28.07 73.31 -9.93
N PRO A 924 27.44 72.58 -8.96
CA PRO A 924 26.31 71.63 -9.04
C PRO A 924 25.25 71.82 -7.91
N THR A 925 24.62 70.71 -7.48
CA THR A 925 23.63 70.53 -6.38
C THR A 925 22.17 70.88 -6.72
N GLY A 926 21.15 70.16 -6.20
CA GLY A 926 21.18 68.95 -5.36
C GLY A 926 19.80 68.29 -5.20
N LEU A 927 19.75 67.03 -4.72
CA LEU A 927 18.51 66.29 -4.48
C LEU A 927 17.72 66.84 -3.27
N ILE A 928 16.38 66.72 -3.32
CA ILE A 928 15.56 66.53 -2.12
C ILE A 928 14.64 65.31 -2.36
N ARG A 929 14.58 64.42 -1.36
CA ARG A 929 13.69 63.24 -1.31
C ARG A 929 12.51 63.51 -0.36
N MET A 930 11.33 63.04 -0.74
CA MET A 930 10.29 62.48 0.14
C MET A 930 9.69 61.28 -0.62
N GLY A 931 9.30 60.16 -0.01
CA GLY A 931 9.38 59.83 1.42
C GLY A 931 8.35 58.76 1.84
N GLY A 932 8.21 57.66 1.09
CA GLY A 932 7.23 56.60 1.37
C GLY A 932 7.90 55.24 1.54
N SER A 933 7.69 54.61 2.70
CA SER A 933 8.27 53.30 3.05
C SER A 933 7.22 52.21 3.02
N CYS A 934 7.52 51.08 2.37
CA CYS A 934 6.76 49.84 2.60
C CYS A 934 7.24 49.20 3.91
N CYS A 935 6.31 48.91 4.82
CA CYS A 935 6.54 47.91 5.86
C CYS A 935 6.09 46.54 5.35
N ARG A 936 6.92 45.52 5.57
CA ARG A 936 6.65 44.12 5.27
C ARG A 936 6.74 43.37 6.59
N PHE A 937 5.67 42.70 6.98
CA PHE A 937 5.68 41.72 8.06
C PHE A 937 5.03 40.41 7.58
N GLN A 938 5.15 39.39 8.43
CA GLN A 938 5.08 37.96 8.10
C GLN A 938 3.69 37.51 7.63
#